data_AF-A0AAV2YSZ8-F1
#
_entry.id   AF-A0AAV2YSZ8-F1
#
_cell.length_a   1.000
_cell.length_b   1.000
_cell.length_c   1.000
_cell.angle_alpha   90.00
_cell.angle_beta   90.00
_cell.angle_gamma   90.00
#
_symmetry.space_group_name_H-M   'P 1'
#
loop_
_entity.id
_entity.type
_entity.pdbx_description
1 polymer ?
#
loop_
_entity_poly.entity_id
_entity_poly.type
_entity_poly.pdbx_seq_one_letter_code
_entity_poly.pdbx_strand_id
1 'polypeptide(L)'
;MPAGDLIISGDCGGTNTRLSLWVVPYSTKEFKGNVAPGSIIFAKKYHNESHSSFSEVCHLFMKEANLNGRVPTACVLACAGPILNNTVEFTNIQFGWKIDGACLERELGIKTVKLINDFAAMGYGLLTLKPHEYIPLNDVPKEEGAPIATIGAGTGLGECYLAAGADNKYSCFACEGGHTDFAPADALEIEIYNYMKKELGCPKRLSVERIVSGPGLASIYDFLAKKFPERVNPEVHADFEKAKSLQGMVVGVNAKTDSLCNQAMEIFVGAYGREAGNAILKYLPRGGFYITGGLAPKNLDYFTKKDIFLDAVFDKGRVSPAVKAVPIYLVLTEDLGERGAHYYAYQLLKSYNESHGVASTISTELSTKHIALYSIIAAIGALVGAAIGMARARHVLIPARGTAELTHARQRATGRASISSMALRATSTKISEGMAKRAMIGMAATAPLCTVGTMGFCSASAPPTGDNGIIAVGDRIYIHMQGRLSNGKEFGKTEQDRPMSFVVGSGEVLRGIEEAVVGMAKGDSKSAEIEPAKAFGASKQVYPIPRKEIKLSPDEEAMLKVGNHLQLANGQPARIISVTEDTVEIDLAHELAGETLFVELTIVDRIAGSELSPAEQLVLPETITPGDNKTFPARGDTLVMHYTGKLASNGEVFDSSVTRGQPFQFTIGVGQVIQGWDEGVMRMSKGQKAILNIPAVKGYGRSGAGGVIPPNADLIFEVELLDILRQ
;
A
#
# COMPACT_ATOMS: atom_id res chain seq x y z
N MET A 1 -30.50 6.53 12.01
CA MET A 1 -29.23 7.18 11.64
C MET A 1 -29.43 8.70 11.60
N PRO A 2 -28.62 9.50 12.32
CA PRO A 2 -28.69 10.97 12.27
C PRO A 2 -28.30 11.55 10.90
N ALA A 3 -28.73 12.78 10.61
CA ALA A 3 -28.37 13.50 9.38
C ALA A 3 -26.99 14.19 9.50
N GLY A 4 -26.16 14.06 8.47
CA GLY A 4 -24.75 14.46 8.45
C GLY A 4 -23.90 13.46 7.66
N ASP A 5 -22.68 13.81 7.30
CA ASP A 5 -21.75 12.88 6.64
C ASP A 5 -21.30 11.77 7.60
N LEU A 6 -20.97 10.60 7.05
CA LEU A 6 -20.39 9.49 7.83
C LEU A 6 -18.89 9.40 7.57
N ILE A 7 -18.10 9.23 8.64
CA ILE A 7 -16.65 9.00 8.54
C ILE A 7 -16.21 7.86 9.47
N ILE A 8 -15.16 7.14 9.07
CA ILE A 8 -14.51 6.12 9.90
C ILE A 8 -13.15 6.63 10.38
N SER A 9 -12.84 6.35 11.65
CA SER A 9 -11.47 6.41 12.17
C SER A 9 -11.09 5.04 12.75
N GLY A 10 -9.87 4.58 12.49
CA GLY A 10 -9.36 3.31 13.00
C GLY A 10 -8.00 3.42 13.68
N ASP A 11 -7.78 2.55 14.65
CA ASP A 11 -6.48 2.22 15.26
C ASP A 11 -6.19 0.73 15.01
N CYS A 12 -5.16 0.47 14.21
CA CYS A 12 -4.80 -0.83 13.66
C CYS A 12 -3.44 -1.26 14.21
N GLY A 13 -3.45 -1.88 15.39
CA GLY A 13 -2.27 -2.52 15.99
C GLY A 13 -2.07 -3.94 15.48
N GLY A 14 -0.96 -4.58 15.85
CA GLY A 14 -0.68 -5.97 15.45
C GLY A 14 -1.68 -7.01 15.98
N THR A 15 -2.09 -6.91 17.25
CA THR A 15 -2.99 -7.90 17.88
C THR A 15 -4.48 -7.57 17.76
N ASN A 16 -4.81 -6.28 17.63
CA ASN A 16 -6.20 -5.82 17.64
C ASN A 16 -6.39 -4.60 16.74
N THR A 17 -7.58 -4.48 16.18
CA THR A 17 -8.05 -3.32 15.44
C THR A 17 -9.24 -2.70 16.18
N ARG A 18 -9.25 -1.38 16.34
CA ARG A 18 -10.41 -0.61 16.83
C ARG A 18 -10.92 0.24 15.67
N LEU A 19 -12.21 0.17 15.38
CA LEU A 19 -12.87 1.03 14.39
C LEU A 19 -13.97 1.83 15.08
N SER A 20 -14.06 3.12 14.74
CA SER A 20 -15.12 4.04 15.18
C SER A 20 -15.76 4.71 13.97
N LEU A 21 -17.09 4.69 13.95
CA LEU A 21 -17.94 5.31 12.96
C LEU A 21 -18.58 6.56 13.57
N TRP A 22 -18.40 7.69 12.90
CA TRP A 22 -18.86 8.99 13.35
C TRP A 22 -19.90 9.55 12.38
N VAL A 23 -20.82 10.35 12.89
CA VAL A 23 -21.67 11.23 12.08
C VAL A 23 -21.25 12.69 12.31
N VAL A 24 -21.01 13.41 11.22
CA VAL A 24 -20.63 14.82 11.17
C VAL A 24 -21.80 15.63 10.62
N PRO A 25 -22.53 16.42 11.43
CA PRO A 25 -23.72 17.14 10.96
C PRO A 25 -23.42 18.08 9.79
N TYR A 26 -24.29 18.14 8.77
CA TYR A 26 -24.10 19.03 7.61
C TYR A 26 -24.06 20.52 7.96
N SER A 27 -24.57 20.91 9.13
CA SER A 27 -24.52 22.27 9.67
C SER A 27 -23.18 22.64 10.32
N THR A 28 -22.21 21.72 10.35
CA THR A 28 -20.88 21.94 10.91
C THR A 28 -20.11 22.98 10.11
N LYS A 29 -20.01 24.20 10.65
CA LYS A 29 -19.11 25.24 10.14
C LYS A 29 -17.66 24.96 10.54
N GLU A 30 -16.72 25.73 9.99
CA GLU A 30 -15.31 25.66 10.38
C GLU A 30 -15.15 25.70 11.91
N PHE A 31 -14.40 24.74 12.42
CA PHE A 31 -14.31 24.51 13.85
C PHE A 31 -13.29 25.45 14.52
N LYS A 32 -13.75 26.17 15.54
CA LYS A 32 -12.89 26.94 16.46
C LYS A 32 -12.87 26.25 17.83
N GLY A 33 -11.77 25.59 18.15
CA GLY A 33 -11.56 24.88 19.42
C GLY A 33 -10.63 23.69 19.25
N ASN A 34 -10.75 22.71 20.15
CA ASN A 34 -9.79 21.60 20.28
C ASN A 34 -10.45 20.20 20.17
N VAL A 35 -11.62 20.03 19.54
CA VAL A 35 -12.27 18.71 19.36
C VAL A 35 -12.84 18.59 17.95
N ALA A 36 -12.38 17.59 17.20
CA ALA A 36 -12.88 17.32 15.85
C ALA A 36 -14.42 17.15 15.83
N PRO A 37 -15.16 17.84 14.94
CA PRO A 37 -16.62 17.74 14.90
C PRO A 37 -17.12 16.35 14.52
N GLY A 38 -18.09 15.85 15.29
CA GLY A 38 -18.78 14.60 15.03
C GLY A 38 -19.18 13.90 16.33
N SER A 39 -20.05 12.89 16.22
CA SER A 39 -20.38 12.00 17.34
C SER A 39 -20.27 10.54 16.91
N ILE A 40 -19.64 9.72 17.76
CA ILE A 40 -19.60 8.26 17.56
C ILE A 40 -21.03 7.72 17.52
N ILE A 41 -21.34 6.94 16.49
CA ILE A 41 -22.61 6.20 16.35
C ILE A 41 -22.41 4.69 16.47
N PHE A 42 -21.19 4.19 16.21
CA PHE A 42 -20.80 2.81 16.47
C PHE A 42 -19.28 2.74 16.67
N ALA A 43 -18.80 1.95 17.63
CA ALA A 43 -17.38 1.69 17.81
C ALA A 43 -17.20 0.25 18.26
N LYS A 44 -16.19 -0.45 17.71
CA LYS A 44 -15.93 -1.84 18.04
C LYS A 44 -14.45 -2.19 17.90
N LYS A 45 -14.01 -3.10 18.77
CA LYS A 45 -12.69 -3.72 18.76
C LYS A 45 -12.79 -5.14 18.20
N TYR A 46 -11.88 -5.48 17.30
CA TYR A 46 -11.70 -6.80 16.69
C TYR A 46 -10.33 -7.35 17.09
N HIS A 47 -10.24 -8.67 17.22
CA HIS A 47 -8.99 -9.37 17.46
C HIS A 47 -8.47 -9.88 16.12
N ASN A 48 -7.25 -9.50 15.72
CA ASN A 48 -6.82 -9.66 14.34
C ASN A 48 -6.65 -11.13 13.93
N GLU A 49 -6.22 -12.00 14.86
CA GLU A 49 -6.05 -13.43 14.61
C GLU A 49 -7.38 -14.17 14.34
N SER A 50 -8.52 -13.55 14.64
CA SER A 50 -9.85 -14.09 14.36
C SER A 50 -10.37 -13.80 12.94
N HIS A 51 -9.60 -13.09 12.11
CA HIS A 51 -10.03 -12.68 10.76
C HIS A 51 -8.92 -12.91 9.72
N SER A 52 -9.33 -13.40 8.55
CA SER A 52 -8.43 -13.76 7.45
C SER A 52 -7.76 -12.54 6.80
N SER A 53 -8.45 -11.40 6.78
CA SER A 53 -7.98 -10.15 6.18
C SER A 53 -8.54 -8.93 6.91
N PHE A 54 -7.91 -7.78 6.70
CA PHE A 54 -8.44 -6.52 7.21
C PHE A 54 -9.74 -6.07 6.51
N SER A 55 -9.95 -6.46 5.25
CA SER A 55 -11.20 -6.12 4.56
C SER A 55 -12.40 -6.86 5.18
N GLU A 56 -12.21 -8.12 5.58
CA GLU A 56 -13.21 -8.88 6.35
C GLU A 56 -13.67 -8.12 7.61
N VAL A 57 -12.72 -7.53 8.35
CA VAL A 57 -12.99 -6.68 9.53
C VAL A 57 -13.79 -5.44 9.15
N CYS A 58 -13.48 -4.80 8.03
CA CYS A 58 -14.21 -3.61 7.57
C CYS A 58 -15.65 -3.92 7.15
N HIS A 59 -15.87 -4.99 6.37
CA HIS A 59 -17.21 -5.44 6.00
C HIS A 59 -18.03 -5.85 7.22
N LEU A 60 -17.43 -6.59 8.16
CA LEU A 60 -18.06 -6.95 9.43
C LEU A 60 -18.45 -5.70 10.22
N PHE A 61 -17.55 -4.73 10.35
CA PHE A 61 -17.82 -3.45 11.03
C PHE A 61 -18.96 -2.66 10.39
N MET A 62 -18.97 -2.51 9.07
CA MET A 62 -20.06 -1.81 8.37
C MET A 62 -21.41 -2.54 8.48
N LYS A 63 -21.40 -3.88 8.47
CA LYS A 63 -22.60 -4.71 8.70
C LYS A 63 -23.13 -4.54 10.12
N GLU A 64 -22.26 -4.62 11.13
CA GLU A 64 -22.63 -4.49 12.54
C GLU A 64 -23.05 -3.06 12.93
N ALA A 65 -22.47 -2.04 12.29
CA ALA A 65 -22.88 -0.65 12.44
C ALA A 65 -24.28 -0.34 11.86
N ASN A 66 -24.86 -1.27 11.09
CA ASN A 66 -26.14 -1.14 10.40
C ASN A 66 -26.31 0.22 9.68
N LEU A 67 -25.51 0.43 8.62
CA LEU A 67 -25.46 1.70 7.91
C LEU A 67 -26.75 2.13 7.19
N ASN A 68 -27.77 1.26 7.11
CA ASN A 68 -29.05 1.52 6.42
C ASN A 68 -28.85 2.00 4.96
N GLY A 69 -27.96 1.34 4.20
CA GLY A 69 -27.65 1.67 2.81
C GLY A 69 -26.78 2.91 2.60
N ARG A 70 -26.30 3.56 3.67
CA ARG A 70 -25.36 4.68 3.60
C ARG A 70 -23.92 4.16 3.57
N VAL A 71 -23.01 4.93 2.98
CA VAL A 71 -21.58 4.60 2.93
C VAL A 71 -20.77 5.75 3.55
N PRO A 72 -19.71 5.49 4.34
CA PRO A 72 -18.79 6.52 4.81
C PRO A 72 -18.16 7.28 3.64
N THR A 73 -18.00 8.59 3.79
CA THR A 73 -17.37 9.44 2.78
C THR A 73 -15.85 9.45 2.94
N ALA A 74 -15.37 9.55 4.18
CA ALA A 74 -13.94 9.51 4.50
C ALA A 74 -13.62 8.40 5.52
N CYS A 75 -12.43 7.81 5.39
CA CYS A 75 -11.87 6.86 6.35
C CYS A 75 -10.40 7.19 6.62
N VAL A 76 -9.99 7.22 7.89
CA VAL A 76 -8.57 7.27 8.28
C VAL A 76 -8.25 6.09 9.16
N LEU A 77 -7.17 5.38 8.82
CA LEU A 77 -6.65 4.26 9.59
C LEU A 77 -5.25 4.62 10.10
N ALA A 78 -5.11 4.69 11.42
CA ALA A 78 -3.82 4.76 12.09
C ALA A 78 -3.27 3.35 12.22
N CYS A 79 -2.10 3.06 11.64
CA CYS A 79 -1.55 1.70 11.61
C CYS A 79 -0.18 1.65 12.29
N ALA A 80 0.03 0.62 13.12
CA ALA A 80 1.30 0.36 13.79
C ALA A 80 2.32 -0.24 12.81
N GLY A 81 2.94 0.63 12.01
CA GLY A 81 3.97 0.30 11.04
C GLY A 81 4.28 1.43 10.05
N PRO A 82 5.27 1.24 9.17
CA PRO A 82 5.59 2.20 8.12
C PRO A 82 4.51 2.22 7.03
N ILE A 83 4.04 3.42 6.65
CA ILE A 83 3.09 3.60 5.55
C ILE A 83 3.86 3.94 4.28
N LEU A 84 3.75 3.11 3.25
CA LEU A 84 4.30 3.36 1.92
C LEU A 84 3.16 3.37 0.92
N ASN A 85 3.08 4.43 0.08
CA ASN A 85 2.07 4.56 -0.99
C ASN A 85 0.59 4.38 -0.57
N ASN A 86 0.24 4.75 0.67
CA ASN A 86 -1.10 4.54 1.26
C ASN A 86 -1.41 3.07 1.62
N THR A 87 -0.36 2.29 1.88
CA THR A 87 -0.39 0.85 2.13
C THR A 87 0.49 0.51 3.36
N VAL A 88 0.11 -0.51 4.12
CA VAL A 88 0.91 -1.06 5.24
C VAL A 88 0.88 -2.59 5.21
N GLU A 89 1.95 -3.24 5.66
CA GLU A 89 2.08 -4.69 5.74
C GLU A 89 2.42 -5.11 7.17
N PHE A 90 1.56 -5.93 7.78
CA PHE A 90 1.73 -6.45 9.13
C PHE A 90 2.38 -7.84 9.10
N THR A 91 3.71 -7.88 9.19
CA THR A 91 4.49 -9.13 9.23
C THR A 91 4.24 -9.98 10.48
N ASN A 92 3.74 -9.37 11.55
CA ASN A 92 3.55 -10.02 12.86
C ASN A 92 2.14 -10.61 13.06
N ILE A 93 1.28 -10.55 12.05
CA ILE A 93 -0.04 -11.20 12.05
C ILE A 93 0.10 -12.54 11.32
N GLN A 94 -0.46 -13.63 11.87
CA GLN A 94 -0.29 -14.99 11.34
C GLN A 94 -0.64 -15.14 9.84
N PHE A 95 -1.59 -14.33 9.35
CA PHE A 95 -2.04 -14.30 7.96
C PHE A 95 -1.39 -13.22 7.09
N GLY A 96 -0.42 -12.45 7.62
CA GLY A 96 0.33 -11.43 6.87
C GLY A 96 -0.54 -10.31 6.28
N TRP A 97 -1.36 -9.65 7.11
CA TRP A 97 -2.30 -8.64 6.62
C TRP A 97 -1.60 -7.49 5.87
N LYS A 98 -2.06 -7.25 4.64
CA LYS A 98 -1.80 -6.04 3.88
C LYS A 98 -3.05 -5.17 3.88
N ILE A 99 -2.92 -3.91 4.30
CA ILE A 99 -3.99 -2.92 4.17
C ILE A 99 -3.59 -1.94 3.09
N ASP A 100 -4.41 -1.81 2.05
CA ASP A 100 -4.23 -0.87 0.95
C ASP A 100 -5.43 0.08 0.87
N GLY A 101 -5.20 1.38 1.04
CA GLY A 101 -6.30 2.35 1.07
C GLY A 101 -7.06 2.45 -0.25
N ALA A 102 -6.40 2.30 -1.40
CA ALA A 102 -7.05 2.34 -2.71
C ALA A 102 -7.83 1.05 -3.02
N CYS A 103 -7.46 -0.07 -2.41
CA CYS A 103 -8.31 -1.27 -2.37
C CYS A 103 -9.59 -1.00 -1.56
N LEU A 104 -9.46 -0.48 -0.33
CA LEU A 104 -10.60 -0.19 0.54
C LEU A 104 -11.55 0.89 -0.02
N GLU A 105 -11.05 1.92 -0.72
CA GLU A 105 -11.89 2.90 -1.44
C GLU A 105 -12.83 2.21 -2.43
N ARG A 106 -12.30 1.28 -3.22
CA ARG A 106 -13.05 0.55 -4.26
C ARG A 106 -14.00 -0.49 -3.65
N GLU A 107 -13.49 -1.30 -2.74
CA GLU A 107 -14.21 -2.47 -2.20
C GLU A 107 -15.33 -2.08 -1.23
N LEU A 108 -15.12 -1.04 -0.42
CA LEU A 108 -16.09 -0.57 0.58
C LEU A 108 -16.97 0.57 0.04
N GLY A 109 -16.68 1.08 -1.17
CA GLY A 109 -17.35 2.24 -1.78
C GLY A 109 -17.08 3.59 -1.12
N ILE A 110 -16.15 3.63 -0.14
CA ILE A 110 -15.77 4.82 0.62
C ILE A 110 -15.06 5.80 -0.30
N LYS A 111 -15.47 7.08 -0.27
CA LYS A 111 -15.02 8.06 -1.27
C LYS A 111 -13.56 8.47 -1.15
N THR A 112 -12.99 8.39 0.06
CA THR A 112 -11.56 8.55 0.27
C THR A 112 -11.08 7.81 1.52
N VAL A 113 -9.99 7.06 1.40
CA VAL A 113 -9.36 6.29 2.49
C VAL A 113 -7.88 6.68 2.60
N LYS A 114 -7.45 7.06 3.81
CA LYS A 114 -6.06 7.43 4.06
C LYS A 114 -5.48 6.63 5.22
N LEU A 115 -4.40 5.92 4.95
CA LEU A 115 -3.58 5.28 5.97
C LEU A 115 -2.56 6.29 6.49
N ILE A 116 -2.38 6.31 7.80
CA ILE A 116 -1.35 7.08 8.51
C ILE A 116 -0.67 6.16 9.51
N ASN A 117 0.59 6.46 9.85
CA ASN A 117 1.27 5.80 10.96
C ASN A 117 0.59 6.15 12.30
N ASP A 118 0.64 5.25 13.28
CA ASP A 118 0.06 5.43 14.62
C ASP A 118 0.59 6.68 15.35
N PHE A 119 1.88 7.00 15.24
CA PHE A 119 2.46 8.23 15.75
C PHE A 119 2.09 9.48 14.93
N ALA A 120 1.85 9.37 13.62
CA ALA A 120 1.22 10.46 12.88
C ALA A 120 -0.20 10.76 13.40
N ALA A 121 -0.95 9.72 13.81
CA ALA A 121 -2.24 9.91 14.47
C ALA A 121 -2.07 10.59 15.83
N MET A 122 -1.11 10.18 16.68
CA MET A 122 -0.81 10.93 17.92
C MET A 122 -0.50 12.41 17.65
N GLY A 123 0.29 12.70 16.61
CA GLY A 123 0.63 14.06 16.19
C GLY A 123 -0.60 14.91 15.85
N TYR A 124 -1.51 14.41 15.02
CA TYR A 124 -2.80 15.07 14.77
C TYR A 124 -3.66 15.19 16.04
N GLY A 125 -3.55 14.22 16.95
CA GLY A 125 -4.19 14.25 18.27
C GLY A 125 -3.78 15.46 19.11
N LEU A 126 -2.55 15.94 19.02
CA LEU A 126 -2.05 17.12 19.76
C LEU A 126 -2.88 18.38 19.47
N LEU A 127 -3.34 18.53 18.23
CA LEU A 127 -4.21 19.64 17.80
C LEU A 127 -5.58 19.61 18.49
N THR A 128 -5.90 18.52 19.18
CA THR A 128 -7.13 18.33 19.96
C THR A 128 -6.94 18.51 21.47
N LEU A 129 -5.74 18.80 21.97
CA LEU A 129 -5.48 18.87 23.41
C LEU A 129 -6.14 20.09 24.08
N LYS A 130 -6.94 19.86 25.12
CA LYS A 130 -7.49 20.89 26.00
C LYS A 130 -6.46 21.30 27.06
N PRO A 131 -6.52 22.52 27.64
CA PRO A 131 -5.53 22.99 28.61
C PRO A 131 -5.35 22.14 29.89
N HIS A 132 -6.32 21.30 30.25
CA HIS A 132 -6.23 20.39 31.41
C HIS A 132 -5.74 18.98 31.05
N GLU A 133 -5.54 18.69 29.76
CA GLU A 133 -5.07 17.37 29.27
C GLU A 133 -3.54 17.31 29.14
N TYR A 134 -2.82 18.36 29.57
CA TYR A 134 -1.36 18.41 29.61
C TYR A 134 -0.84 19.30 30.74
N ILE A 135 0.43 19.10 31.14
CA ILE A 135 1.16 19.88 32.13
C ILE A 135 2.31 20.63 31.43
N PRO A 136 2.45 21.95 31.56
CA PRO A 136 3.67 22.66 31.13
C PRO A 136 4.85 22.27 32.01
N LEU A 137 5.96 21.85 31.40
CA LEU A 137 7.20 21.53 32.11
C LEU A 137 8.16 22.74 32.20
N ASN A 138 8.01 23.74 31.34
CA ASN A 138 8.74 25.01 31.42
C ASN A 138 7.84 26.21 31.12
N ASP A 139 8.24 27.39 31.60
CA ASP A 139 7.53 28.65 31.39
C ASP A 139 8.01 29.32 30.09
N VAL A 140 7.49 28.82 28.97
CA VAL A 140 7.72 29.38 27.63
C VAL A 140 6.36 29.47 26.90
N PRO A 141 6.04 30.59 26.23
CA PRO A 141 4.82 30.71 25.42
C PRO A 141 4.94 29.95 24.10
N LYS A 142 3.82 29.45 23.58
CA LYS A 142 3.73 28.86 22.22
C LYS A 142 3.86 29.94 21.16
N GLU A 143 4.65 29.68 20.13
CA GLU A 143 4.66 30.47 18.90
C GLU A 143 3.62 29.90 17.92
N GLU A 144 2.56 30.68 17.63
CA GLU A 144 1.47 30.25 16.75
C GLU A 144 1.99 30.03 15.30
N GLY A 145 1.56 28.95 14.66
CA GLY A 145 2.03 28.53 13.34
C GLY A 145 3.48 28.00 13.28
N ALA A 146 4.25 28.03 14.36
CA ALA A 146 5.57 27.40 14.41
C ALA A 146 5.45 25.86 14.50
N PRO A 147 6.50 25.08 14.14
CA PRO A 147 6.42 23.63 14.18
C PRO A 147 6.06 23.09 15.58
N ILE A 148 5.36 21.97 15.60
CA ILE A 148 5.05 21.17 16.79
C ILE A 148 5.80 19.84 16.65
N ALA A 149 6.25 19.23 17.74
CA ALA A 149 6.73 17.84 17.70
C ALA A 149 6.35 17.08 18.96
N THR A 150 6.38 15.75 18.86
CA THR A 150 6.15 14.86 19.99
C THR A 150 7.08 13.66 19.96
N ILE A 151 7.38 13.19 21.17
CA ILE A 151 8.06 11.93 21.44
C ILE A 151 7.20 11.17 22.46
N GLY A 152 7.08 9.85 22.31
CA GLY A 152 6.21 9.05 23.17
C GLY A 152 6.76 7.67 23.46
N ALA A 153 6.98 7.38 24.74
CA ALA A 153 7.48 6.09 25.22
C ALA A 153 6.33 5.18 25.70
N GLY A 154 6.31 3.95 25.18
CA GLY A 154 5.33 2.92 25.50
C GLY A 154 5.96 1.52 25.31
N THR A 155 5.35 0.68 24.48
CA THR A 155 5.98 -0.59 24.04
C THR A 155 7.26 -0.33 23.23
N GLY A 156 7.26 0.73 22.43
CA GLY A 156 8.42 1.28 21.71
C GLY A 156 8.59 2.78 21.99
N LEU A 157 9.29 3.47 21.08
CA LEU A 157 9.54 4.92 21.14
C LEU A 157 9.23 5.56 19.78
N GLY A 158 8.09 6.24 19.69
CA GLY A 158 7.71 6.98 18.48
C GLY A 158 8.04 8.46 18.56
N GLU A 159 8.29 9.04 17.39
CA GLU A 159 8.48 10.48 17.19
C GLU A 159 7.69 10.94 15.96
N CYS A 160 7.13 12.15 16.01
CA CYS A 160 6.64 12.84 14.83
C CYS A 160 6.71 14.35 15.01
N TYR A 161 6.65 15.08 13.90
CA TYR A 161 6.51 16.54 13.91
C TYR A 161 5.37 17.00 13.01
N LEU A 162 4.88 18.21 13.26
CA LEU A 162 3.89 18.88 12.44
C LEU A 162 4.40 20.25 12.03
N ALA A 163 4.21 20.60 10.77
CA ALA A 163 4.49 21.93 10.23
C ALA A 163 3.18 22.57 9.76
N ALA A 164 2.98 23.86 10.07
CA ALA A 164 1.86 24.62 9.54
C ALA A 164 2.11 24.99 8.07
N GLY A 165 1.08 24.81 7.24
CA GLY A 165 1.04 25.36 5.89
C GLY A 165 0.76 26.87 5.90
N ALA A 166 0.82 27.51 4.73
CA ALA A 166 0.47 28.93 4.57
C ALA A 166 -1.01 29.24 4.88
N ASP A 167 -1.87 28.22 4.99
CA ASP A 167 -3.25 28.29 5.44
C ASP A 167 -3.42 28.05 6.96
N ASN A 168 -2.30 28.00 7.71
CA ASN A 168 -2.20 27.65 9.13
C ASN A 168 -2.71 26.24 9.48
N LYS A 169 -2.92 25.34 8.51
CA LYS A 169 -3.23 23.94 8.79
C LYS A 169 -1.94 23.15 9.02
N TYR A 170 -1.89 22.41 10.12
CA TYR A 170 -0.77 21.53 10.42
C TYR A 170 -0.84 20.23 9.60
N SER A 171 0.26 19.91 8.92
CA SER A 171 0.51 18.59 8.31
C SER A 171 1.47 17.81 9.20
N CYS A 172 1.12 16.55 9.51
CA CYS A 172 1.95 15.68 10.34
C CYS A 172 2.88 14.79 9.52
N PHE A 173 4.12 14.66 9.98
CA PHE A 173 5.18 13.85 9.39
C PHE A 173 5.68 12.86 10.45
N ALA A 174 5.37 11.57 10.26
CA ALA A 174 5.93 10.49 11.07
C ALA A 174 7.42 10.31 10.80
N CYS A 175 8.15 9.82 11.80
CA CYS A 175 9.55 9.43 11.64
C CYS A 175 9.93 8.28 12.58
N GLU A 176 10.91 7.48 12.16
CA GLU A 176 11.46 6.36 12.94
C GLU A 176 12.53 6.86 13.94
N GLY A 177 12.25 7.97 14.63
CA GLY A 177 13.22 8.70 15.46
C GLY A 177 13.81 7.85 16.60
N GLY A 178 12.98 7.06 17.27
CA GLY A 178 13.42 6.15 18.34
C GLY A 178 14.34 5.01 17.88
N HIS A 179 14.42 4.75 16.57
CA HIS A 179 15.36 3.78 16.00
C HIS A 179 16.77 4.36 15.71
N THR A 180 16.99 5.66 15.95
CA THR A 180 18.32 6.30 15.94
C THR A 180 19.21 5.79 17.07
N ASP A 181 20.52 6.05 17.01
CA ASP A 181 21.52 5.47 17.91
C ASP A 181 21.51 6.09 19.31
N PHE A 182 21.53 5.24 20.35
CA PHE A 182 21.66 5.70 21.74
C PHE A 182 23.09 6.14 22.06
N ALA A 183 23.21 7.34 22.63
CA ALA A 183 24.47 7.88 23.14
C ALA A 183 24.50 7.86 24.68
N PRO A 184 25.20 6.90 25.33
CA PRO A 184 25.33 6.86 26.78
C PRO A 184 26.10 8.08 27.30
N ALA A 185 25.65 8.65 28.42
CA ALA A 185 26.23 9.88 28.99
C ALA A 185 27.36 9.60 30.01
N ASP A 186 27.28 8.47 30.72
CA ASP A 186 28.22 8.13 31.80
C ASP A 186 28.70 6.68 31.74
N ALA A 187 29.60 6.31 32.67
CA ALA A 187 30.17 4.97 32.74
C ALA A 187 29.13 3.87 33.00
N LEU A 188 28.10 4.13 33.80
CA LEU A 188 27.05 3.15 34.11
C LEU A 188 26.18 2.90 32.87
N GLU A 189 25.87 3.94 32.12
CA GLU A 189 25.13 3.82 30.85
C GLU A 189 25.96 3.17 29.74
N ILE A 190 27.28 3.37 29.71
CA ILE A 190 28.18 2.62 28.80
C ILE A 190 28.13 1.12 29.14
N GLU A 191 28.10 0.75 30.41
CA GLU A 191 27.93 -0.64 30.82
C GLU A 191 26.55 -1.20 30.44
N ILE A 192 25.45 -0.46 30.67
CA ILE A 192 24.09 -0.82 30.24
C ILE A 192 24.03 -1.01 28.72
N TYR A 193 24.59 -0.06 27.96
CA TYR A 193 24.66 -0.13 26.49
C TYR A 193 25.39 -1.39 26.02
N ASN A 194 26.56 -1.70 26.59
CA ASN A 194 27.32 -2.90 26.25
C ASN A 194 26.60 -4.19 26.67
N TYR A 195 25.94 -4.19 27.83
CA TYR A 195 25.12 -5.30 28.30
C TYR A 195 23.96 -5.58 27.33
N MET A 196 23.14 -4.56 27.03
CA MET A 196 21.99 -4.72 26.16
C MET A 196 22.38 -5.05 24.71
N LYS A 197 23.52 -4.56 24.22
CA LYS A 197 24.07 -4.99 22.93
C LYS A 197 24.39 -6.48 22.87
N LYS A 198 24.91 -7.04 23.97
CA LYS A 198 25.21 -8.47 24.09
C LYS A 198 23.92 -9.29 24.16
N GLU A 199 23.01 -8.97 25.07
CA GLU A 199 21.79 -9.77 25.28
C GLU A 199 20.83 -9.72 24.08
N LEU A 200 20.81 -8.62 23.33
CA LEU A 200 19.97 -8.45 22.13
C LEU A 200 20.70 -8.81 20.82
N GLY A 201 21.94 -9.31 20.86
CA GLY A 201 22.69 -9.70 19.66
C GLY A 201 22.94 -8.56 18.65
N CYS A 202 23.08 -7.32 19.11
CA CYS A 202 23.29 -6.15 18.23
C CYS A 202 24.71 -5.56 18.38
N PRO A 203 25.74 -6.15 17.76
CA PRO A 203 27.14 -5.85 18.06
C PRO A 203 27.61 -4.46 17.64
N LYS A 204 26.91 -3.79 16.71
CA LYS A 204 27.30 -2.47 16.18
C LYS A 204 26.70 -1.32 16.98
N ARG A 205 25.37 -1.17 16.94
CA ARG A 205 24.60 -0.04 17.51
C ARG A 205 23.45 -0.56 18.37
N LEU A 206 23.03 0.24 19.35
CA LEU A 206 21.77 0.07 20.09
C LEU A 206 20.91 1.30 19.82
N SER A 207 19.62 1.14 19.55
CA SER A 207 18.74 2.29 19.32
C SER A 207 18.22 2.92 20.62
N VAL A 208 17.83 4.20 20.57
CA VAL A 208 17.26 4.90 21.74
C VAL A 208 16.05 4.17 22.31
N GLU A 209 15.16 3.64 21.46
CA GLU A 209 14.00 2.84 21.88
C GLU A 209 14.38 1.68 22.80
N ARG A 210 15.53 1.03 22.58
CA ARG A 210 15.94 -0.10 23.43
C ARG A 210 16.26 0.33 24.86
N ILE A 211 16.53 1.61 25.10
CA ILE A 211 16.67 2.20 26.44
C ILE A 211 15.34 2.82 26.89
N VAL A 212 14.73 3.63 26.03
CA VAL A 212 13.56 4.48 26.32
C VAL A 212 12.28 3.80 25.82
N SER A 213 11.95 2.65 26.40
CA SER A 213 10.67 1.96 26.23
C SER A 213 10.34 1.13 27.48
N GLY A 214 9.16 0.52 27.54
CA GLY A 214 8.79 -0.43 28.60
C GLY A 214 9.74 -1.62 28.68
N PRO A 215 10.07 -2.29 27.56
CA PRO A 215 11.13 -3.29 27.50
C PRO A 215 12.51 -2.72 27.88
N GLY A 216 12.84 -1.50 27.48
CA GLY A 216 14.11 -0.87 27.86
C GLY A 216 14.26 -0.64 29.37
N LEU A 217 13.22 -0.13 30.02
CA LEU A 217 13.15 0.01 31.48
C LEU A 217 13.33 -1.35 32.21
N ALA A 218 12.77 -2.43 31.65
CA ALA A 218 12.97 -3.78 32.17
C ALA A 218 14.44 -4.24 32.07
N SER A 219 15.09 -4.03 30.92
CA SER A 219 16.49 -4.39 30.71
C SER A 219 17.47 -3.55 31.56
N ILE A 220 17.16 -2.27 31.81
CA ILE A 220 17.93 -1.44 32.75
C ILE A 220 17.86 -2.04 34.17
N TYR A 221 16.66 -2.41 34.64
CA TYR A 221 16.49 -3.04 35.95
C TYR A 221 17.19 -4.41 36.03
N ASP A 222 17.07 -5.25 35.00
CA ASP A 222 17.71 -6.57 34.93
C ASP A 222 19.25 -6.47 34.98
N PHE A 223 19.84 -5.51 34.26
CA PHE A 223 21.26 -5.18 34.39
C PHE A 223 21.63 -4.76 35.83
N LEU A 224 20.86 -3.85 36.43
CA LEU A 224 21.14 -3.34 37.77
C LEU A 224 20.99 -4.45 38.84
N ALA A 225 20.01 -5.34 38.70
CA ALA A 225 19.83 -6.50 39.58
C ALA A 225 20.99 -7.50 39.47
N LYS A 226 21.52 -7.73 38.26
CA LYS A 226 22.71 -8.56 38.02
C LYS A 226 24.00 -7.91 38.54
N LYS A 227 24.12 -6.59 38.46
CA LYS A 227 25.28 -5.83 38.92
C LYS A 227 25.31 -5.61 40.44
N PHE A 228 24.14 -5.50 41.07
CA PHE A 228 23.97 -5.20 42.49
C PHE A 228 23.01 -6.22 43.16
N PRO A 229 23.35 -7.53 43.18
CA PRO A 229 22.47 -8.57 43.72
C PRO A 229 22.11 -8.35 45.20
N GLU A 230 22.97 -7.67 45.96
CA GLU A 230 22.74 -7.30 47.36
C GLU A 230 21.65 -6.23 47.56
N ARG A 231 21.25 -5.53 46.50
CA ARG A 231 20.20 -4.50 46.50
C ARG A 231 18.86 -5.00 45.96
N VAL A 232 18.78 -6.27 45.53
CA VAL A 232 17.57 -6.86 44.94
C VAL A 232 16.53 -7.15 46.02
N ASN A 233 15.35 -6.54 45.90
CA ASN A 233 14.18 -6.92 46.67
C ASN A 233 13.59 -8.24 46.10
N PRO A 234 13.56 -9.35 46.87
CA PRO A 234 13.12 -10.66 46.36
C PRO A 234 11.67 -10.70 45.89
N GLU A 235 10.77 -9.94 46.52
CA GLU A 235 9.34 -9.94 46.17
C GLU A 235 9.13 -9.25 44.81
N VAL A 236 9.71 -8.06 44.66
CA VAL A 236 9.68 -7.28 43.40
C VAL A 236 10.36 -8.04 42.27
N HIS A 237 11.47 -8.72 42.55
CA HIS A 237 12.18 -9.51 41.54
C HIS A 237 11.39 -10.75 41.09
N ALA A 238 10.76 -11.47 42.03
CA ALA A 238 9.91 -12.61 41.69
C ALA A 238 8.69 -12.19 40.85
N ASP A 239 8.12 -11.01 41.08
CA ASP A 239 7.04 -10.47 40.25
C ASP A 239 7.52 -9.97 38.89
N PHE A 240 8.73 -9.42 38.81
CA PHE A 240 9.41 -9.09 37.56
C PHE A 240 9.64 -10.33 36.68
N GLU A 241 10.16 -11.43 37.24
CA GLU A 241 10.35 -12.69 36.50
C GLU A 241 9.02 -13.27 35.96
N LYS A 242 7.93 -13.20 36.75
CA LYS A 242 6.60 -13.67 36.33
C LYS A 242 5.96 -12.81 35.23
N ALA A 243 6.25 -11.51 35.19
CA ALA A 243 5.52 -10.54 34.38
C ALA A 243 5.79 -10.62 32.86
N LYS A 244 6.86 -11.29 32.42
CA LYS A 244 7.24 -11.46 31.00
C LYS A 244 7.23 -10.10 30.25
N SER A 245 6.34 -9.92 29.27
CA SER A 245 6.22 -8.69 28.48
C SER A 245 5.78 -7.45 29.27
N LEU A 246 5.30 -7.62 30.52
CA LEU A 246 4.90 -6.53 31.41
C LEU A 246 5.97 -6.15 32.44
N GLN A 247 7.20 -6.70 32.32
CA GLN A 247 8.31 -6.42 33.23
C GLN A 247 8.56 -4.93 33.51
N GLY A 248 8.55 -4.07 32.48
CA GLY A 248 8.73 -2.62 32.65
C GLY A 248 7.63 -1.95 33.48
N MET A 249 6.42 -2.52 33.50
CA MET A 249 5.33 -2.06 34.37
C MET A 249 5.63 -2.37 35.83
N VAL A 250 6.18 -3.56 36.14
CA VAL A 250 6.58 -3.93 37.51
C VAL A 250 7.65 -2.96 38.03
N VAL A 251 8.66 -2.66 37.20
CA VAL A 251 9.70 -1.68 37.53
C VAL A 251 9.09 -0.30 37.78
N GLY A 252 8.22 0.19 36.89
CA GLY A 252 7.57 1.51 37.04
C GLY A 252 6.71 1.64 38.29
N VAL A 253 5.87 0.64 38.58
CA VAL A 253 5.00 0.63 39.78
C VAL A 253 5.83 0.63 41.07
N ASN A 254 6.92 -0.13 41.11
CA ASN A 254 7.77 -0.22 42.30
C ASN A 254 8.85 0.89 42.38
N ALA A 255 8.99 1.74 41.37
CA ALA A 255 10.07 2.75 41.33
C ALA A 255 10.04 3.73 42.51
N LYS A 256 8.90 3.95 43.18
CA LYS A 256 8.81 4.83 44.36
C LYS A 256 9.18 4.14 45.69
N THR A 257 9.23 2.81 45.71
CA THR A 257 9.34 1.99 46.93
C THR A 257 10.56 1.06 46.92
N ASP A 258 11.08 0.68 45.76
CA ASP A 258 12.28 -0.12 45.59
C ASP A 258 13.47 0.69 45.04
N SER A 259 14.67 0.45 45.59
CA SER A 259 15.86 1.26 45.28
C SER A 259 16.48 0.99 43.91
N LEU A 260 16.33 -0.23 43.36
CA LEU A 260 16.83 -0.56 42.01
C LEU A 260 15.82 -0.13 40.95
N CYS A 261 14.51 -0.30 41.20
CA CYS A 261 13.47 0.24 40.34
C CYS A 261 13.52 1.78 40.27
N ASN A 262 13.83 2.46 41.39
CA ASN A 262 14.05 3.90 41.41
C ASN A 262 15.22 4.30 40.48
N GLN A 263 16.39 3.67 40.65
CA GLN A 263 17.57 3.94 39.84
C GLN A 263 17.34 3.62 38.35
N ALA A 264 16.64 2.53 38.04
CA ALA A 264 16.27 2.18 36.66
C ALA A 264 15.37 3.25 36.03
N MET A 265 14.39 3.77 36.78
CA MET A 265 13.52 4.85 36.33
C MET A 265 14.29 6.17 36.12
N GLU A 266 15.23 6.51 37.00
CA GLU A 266 16.04 7.73 36.84
C GLU A 266 16.91 7.68 35.57
N ILE A 267 17.57 6.54 35.30
CA ILE A 267 18.34 6.34 34.07
C ILE A 267 17.43 6.42 32.83
N PHE A 268 16.28 5.73 32.86
CA PHE A 268 15.27 5.79 31.80
C PHE A 268 14.81 7.23 31.53
N VAL A 269 14.50 8.02 32.57
CA VAL A 269 14.04 9.41 32.44
C VAL A 269 15.15 10.34 31.94
N GLY A 270 16.40 10.16 32.39
CA GLY A 270 17.55 10.91 31.88
C GLY A 270 17.89 10.57 30.42
N ALA A 271 17.71 9.32 30.01
CA ALA A 271 17.82 8.90 28.60
C ALA A 271 16.69 9.51 27.75
N TYR A 272 15.46 9.48 28.25
CA TYR A 272 14.28 10.06 27.60
C TYR A 272 14.45 11.58 27.43
N GLY A 273 14.91 12.29 28.46
CA GLY A 273 15.18 13.73 28.40
C GLY A 273 16.24 14.07 27.36
N ARG A 274 17.32 13.29 27.25
CA ARG A 274 18.34 13.52 26.21
C ARG A 274 17.78 13.36 24.81
N GLU A 275 16.97 12.34 24.51
CA GLU A 275 16.39 12.23 23.17
C GLU A 275 15.31 13.28 22.90
N ALA A 276 14.48 13.62 23.88
CA ALA A 276 13.58 14.77 23.79
C ALA A 276 14.34 16.05 23.42
N GLY A 277 15.49 16.32 24.05
CA GLY A 277 16.36 17.44 23.68
C GLY A 277 17.01 17.30 22.29
N ASN A 278 17.30 16.08 21.83
CA ASN A 278 17.81 15.83 20.47
C ASN A 278 16.70 16.10 19.43
N ALA A 279 15.49 15.60 19.64
CA ALA A 279 14.32 15.87 18.81
C ALA A 279 13.99 17.38 18.76
N ILE A 280 14.08 18.09 19.89
CA ILE A 280 13.94 19.56 19.91
C ILE A 280 15.01 20.24 19.03
N LEU A 281 16.27 19.78 19.04
CA LEU A 281 17.31 20.31 18.15
C LEU A 281 17.06 19.99 16.68
N LYS A 282 16.48 18.83 16.35
CA LYS A 282 16.12 18.43 14.97
C LYS A 282 14.99 19.31 14.40
N TYR A 283 13.95 19.59 15.19
CA TYR A 283 12.69 20.17 14.70
C TYR A 283 12.47 21.65 15.09
N LEU A 284 13.18 22.16 16.10
CA LEU A 284 12.97 23.48 16.74
C LEU A 284 11.48 23.85 16.95
N PRO A 285 10.68 23.00 17.62
CA PRO A 285 9.22 23.06 17.59
C PRO A 285 8.65 24.10 18.56
N ARG A 286 8.78 25.38 18.21
CA ARG A 286 8.34 26.53 19.04
C ARG A 286 6.82 26.63 19.23
N GLY A 287 6.02 25.89 18.45
CA GLY A 287 4.58 25.70 18.70
C GLY A 287 4.30 24.71 19.86
N GLY A 288 5.29 23.91 20.23
CA GLY A 288 5.29 23.03 21.40
C GLY A 288 5.96 21.69 21.14
N PHE A 289 6.71 21.22 22.14
CA PHE A 289 7.20 19.86 22.26
C PHE A 289 6.36 19.08 23.27
N TYR A 290 5.78 17.97 22.85
CA TYR A 290 4.81 17.22 23.67
C TYR A 290 5.36 15.82 24.02
N ILE A 291 5.48 15.53 25.30
CA ILE A 291 5.80 14.20 25.82
C ILE A 291 4.50 13.40 25.89
N THR A 292 4.41 12.36 25.08
CA THR A 292 3.25 11.46 24.97
C THR A 292 3.63 10.03 25.38
N GLY A 293 2.81 9.04 25.01
CA GLY A 293 2.98 7.65 25.43
C GLY A 293 2.53 7.39 26.87
N GLY A 294 2.33 6.12 27.21
CA GLY A 294 1.75 5.72 28.50
C GLY A 294 2.72 5.76 29.69
N LEU A 295 4.04 5.81 29.47
CA LEU A 295 5.02 5.70 30.57
C LEU A 295 5.16 7.00 31.38
N ALA A 296 5.22 8.16 30.72
CA ALA A 296 5.37 9.45 31.40
C ALA A 296 4.18 9.82 32.32
N PRO A 297 2.90 9.78 31.87
CA PRO A 297 1.76 10.10 32.73
C PRO A 297 1.52 9.08 33.86
N LYS A 298 2.07 7.87 33.77
CA LYS A 298 2.05 6.89 34.87
C LYS A 298 3.16 7.13 35.90
N ASN A 299 4.16 7.94 35.58
CA ASN A 299 5.35 8.22 36.41
C ASN A 299 5.60 9.73 36.63
N LEU A 300 4.54 10.54 36.67
CA LEU A 300 4.58 12.01 36.69
C LEU A 300 5.65 12.65 37.58
N ASP A 301 5.86 12.13 38.79
CA ASP A 301 6.80 12.70 39.77
C ASP A 301 8.23 12.82 39.22
N TYR A 302 8.67 11.90 38.35
CA TYR A 302 10.02 11.93 37.75
C TYR A 302 10.17 12.99 36.64
N PHE A 303 9.07 13.46 36.07
CA PHE A 303 9.04 14.47 35.00
C PHE A 303 8.64 15.87 35.51
N THR A 304 8.04 15.95 36.70
CA THR A 304 7.40 17.18 37.23
C THR A 304 7.91 17.61 38.61
N LYS A 305 8.52 16.72 39.40
CA LYS A 305 9.07 17.02 40.73
C LYS A 305 10.58 16.76 40.85
N LYS A 306 11.16 16.02 39.90
CA LYS A 306 12.60 15.83 39.75
C LYS A 306 13.06 16.56 38.49
N ASP A 307 14.19 17.25 38.56
CA ASP A 307 14.72 18.01 37.43
C ASP A 307 15.39 17.12 36.36
N ILE A 308 15.64 15.84 36.67
CA ILE A 308 16.32 14.83 35.82
C ILE A 308 15.92 14.91 34.34
N PHE A 309 14.61 14.98 34.05
CA PHE A 309 14.13 15.05 32.66
C PHE A 309 14.55 16.36 31.98
N LEU A 310 14.30 17.51 32.62
CA LEU A 310 14.55 18.82 32.04
C LEU A 310 16.05 19.16 31.98
N ASP A 311 16.82 18.77 32.99
CA ASP A 311 18.28 18.88 32.95
C ASP A 311 18.86 18.10 31.77
N ALA A 312 18.38 16.86 31.54
CA ALA A 312 18.79 16.04 30.41
C ALA A 312 18.31 16.57 29.04
N VAL A 313 17.13 17.21 28.98
CA VAL A 313 16.67 17.93 27.78
C VAL A 313 17.58 19.13 27.49
N PHE A 314 17.88 19.92 28.51
CA PHE A 314 18.57 21.20 28.38
C PHE A 314 20.10 21.07 28.34
N ASP A 315 20.70 19.95 28.71
CA ASP A 315 22.13 19.70 28.51
C ASP A 315 22.46 19.41 27.04
N LYS A 316 22.74 20.50 26.31
CA LYS A 316 23.19 20.52 24.92
C LYS A 316 24.34 21.52 24.73
N GLY A 317 25.11 21.77 25.79
CA GLY A 317 26.24 22.70 25.81
C GLY A 317 25.90 24.08 25.22
N ARG A 318 26.67 24.53 24.22
CA ARG A 318 26.51 25.87 23.63
C ARG A 318 25.16 26.12 22.94
N VAL A 319 24.39 25.09 22.59
CA VAL A 319 23.06 25.23 21.94
C VAL A 319 21.88 25.06 22.90
N SER A 320 22.14 24.84 24.19
CA SER A 320 21.09 24.82 25.24
C SER A 320 20.10 26.00 25.20
N PRO A 321 20.49 27.25 24.87
CA PRO A 321 19.53 28.36 24.74
C PRO A 321 18.46 28.14 23.66
N ALA A 322 18.76 27.40 22.59
CA ALA A 322 17.79 27.09 21.54
C ALA A 322 16.71 26.10 22.02
N VAL A 323 17.12 25.11 22.82
CA VAL A 323 16.20 24.12 23.43
C VAL A 323 15.38 24.76 24.55
N LYS A 324 15.99 25.62 25.38
CA LYS A 324 15.29 26.37 26.43
C LYS A 324 14.26 27.38 25.90
N ALA A 325 14.33 27.74 24.63
CA ALA A 325 13.36 28.61 23.95
C ALA A 325 12.16 27.84 23.34
N VAL A 326 12.05 26.53 23.55
CA VAL A 326 10.93 25.71 23.11
C VAL A 326 10.02 25.39 24.29
N PRO A 327 8.68 25.54 24.16
CA PRO A 327 7.75 25.17 25.21
C PRO A 327 7.51 23.66 25.24
N ILE A 328 7.58 23.06 26.42
CA ILE A 328 7.56 21.61 26.66
C ILE A 328 6.34 21.26 27.51
N TYR A 329 5.59 20.24 27.09
CA TYR A 329 4.36 19.78 27.74
C TYR A 329 4.36 18.27 27.95
N LEU A 330 3.89 17.79 29.09
CA LEU A 330 3.61 16.37 29.33
C LEU A 330 2.11 16.12 29.18
N VAL A 331 1.73 15.21 28.28
CA VAL A 331 0.33 14.88 28.00
C VAL A 331 -0.22 13.85 28.99
N LEU A 332 -1.44 14.09 29.48
CA LEU A 332 -2.11 13.25 30.48
C LEU A 332 -3.14 12.28 29.90
N THR A 333 -3.61 12.49 28.66
CA THR A 333 -4.62 11.64 28.03
C THR A 333 -4.00 10.54 27.17
N GLU A 334 -4.57 9.33 27.21
CA GLU A 334 -4.09 8.16 26.46
C GLU A 334 -4.81 7.98 25.10
N ASP A 335 -5.87 8.74 24.84
CA ASP A 335 -6.75 8.61 23.66
C ASP A 335 -6.31 9.43 22.43
N LEU A 336 -5.09 9.99 22.44
CA LEU A 336 -4.59 10.90 21.40
C LEU A 336 -4.59 10.29 19.99
N GLY A 337 -4.16 9.04 19.84
CA GLY A 337 -4.11 8.37 18.53
C GLY A 337 -5.50 8.26 17.88
N GLU A 338 -6.50 7.83 18.66
CA GLU A 338 -7.89 7.71 18.21
C GLU A 338 -8.48 9.09 17.86
N ARG A 339 -8.20 10.11 18.69
CA ARG A 339 -8.61 11.51 18.43
C ARG A 339 -7.98 12.10 17.18
N GLY A 340 -6.70 11.82 16.93
CA GLY A 340 -6.00 12.30 15.75
C GLY A 340 -6.42 11.60 14.47
N ALA A 341 -6.70 10.30 14.52
CA ALA A 341 -7.31 9.57 13.41
C ALA A 341 -8.70 10.15 13.06
N HIS A 342 -9.54 10.46 14.06
CA HIS A 342 -10.82 11.14 13.85
C HIS A 342 -10.65 12.57 13.31
N TYR A 343 -9.74 13.38 13.87
CA TYR A 343 -9.44 14.72 13.38
C TYR A 343 -9.01 14.72 11.91
N TYR A 344 -8.14 13.78 11.53
CA TYR A 344 -7.68 13.68 10.16
C TYR A 344 -8.76 13.13 9.22
N ALA A 345 -9.65 12.24 9.69
CA ALA A 345 -10.83 11.81 8.93
C ALA A 345 -11.80 12.98 8.65
N TYR A 346 -11.97 13.90 9.61
CA TYR A 346 -12.75 15.13 9.42
C TYR A 346 -12.07 16.10 8.43
N GLN A 347 -10.74 16.29 8.50
CA GLN A 347 -9.99 17.08 7.52
C GLN A 347 -10.09 16.49 6.10
N LEU A 348 -10.04 15.16 5.99
CA LEU A 348 -10.17 14.43 4.73
C LEU A 348 -11.57 14.57 4.13
N LEU A 349 -12.63 14.48 4.95
CA LEU A 349 -14.01 14.79 4.57
C LEU A 349 -14.15 16.23 4.07
N LYS A 350 -13.62 17.21 4.80
CA LYS A 350 -13.68 18.63 4.41
C LYS A 350 -13.02 18.84 3.04
N SER A 351 -11.81 18.29 2.85
CA SER A 351 -11.06 18.38 1.60
C SER A 351 -11.83 17.77 0.42
N TYR A 352 -12.47 16.61 0.63
CA TYR A 352 -13.32 15.97 -0.36
C TYR A 352 -14.56 16.82 -0.70
N ASN A 353 -15.25 17.37 0.31
CA ASN A 353 -16.43 18.21 0.11
C ASN A 353 -16.09 19.53 -0.58
N GLU A 354 -14.92 20.13 -0.31
CA GLU A 354 -14.42 21.31 -1.01
C GLU A 354 -14.13 21.02 -2.50
N SER A 355 -13.39 19.95 -2.81
CA SER A 355 -13.06 19.62 -4.20
C SER A 355 -14.28 19.26 -5.05
N HIS A 356 -15.32 18.66 -4.47
CA HIS A 356 -16.53 18.25 -5.18
C HIS A 356 -17.66 19.31 -5.14
N GLY A 357 -17.68 20.20 -4.15
CA GLY A 357 -18.60 21.35 -4.09
C GLY A 357 -18.24 22.46 -5.10
N VAL A 358 -16.95 22.63 -5.41
CA VAL A 358 -16.53 23.54 -6.49
C VAL A 358 -16.98 23.03 -7.86
N ALA A 359 -16.95 21.72 -8.09
CA ALA A 359 -17.39 21.12 -9.37
C ALA A 359 -18.89 21.33 -9.66
N SER A 360 -19.76 21.23 -8.64
CA SER A 360 -21.20 21.51 -8.80
C SER A 360 -21.51 23.01 -8.95
N THR A 361 -20.68 23.88 -8.39
CA THR A 361 -20.79 25.34 -8.56
C THR A 361 -20.35 25.77 -9.97
N ILE A 362 -19.29 25.16 -10.51
CA ILE A 362 -18.83 25.40 -11.88
C ILE A 362 -19.87 24.88 -12.91
N SER A 363 -20.48 23.71 -12.69
CA SER A 363 -21.51 23.20 -13.60
C SER A 363 -22.80 24.03 -13.59
N THR A 364 -23.19 24.56 -12.42
CA THR A 364 -24.35 25.47 -12.32
C THR A 364 -24.04 26.86 -12.89
N GLU A 365 -22.83 27.41 -12.71
CA GLU A 365 -22.43 28.65 -13.40
C GLU A 365 -22.36 28.49 -14.92
N LEU A 366 -21.80 27.40 -15.46
CA LEU A 366 -21.77 27.15 -16.91
C LEU A 366 -23.20 26.98 -17.46
N SER A 367 -24.07 26.26 -16.75
CA SER A 367 -25.48 26.11 -17.12
C SER A 367 -26.19 27.47 -17.20
N THR A 368 -26.04 28.29 -16.16
CA THR A 368 -26.67 29.62 -16.09
C THR A 368 -26.12 30.58 -17.15
N LYS A 369 -24.82 30.56 -17.41
CA LYS A 369 -24.17 31.35 -18.46
C LYS A 369 -24.55 30.88 -19.87
N HIS A 370 -24.75 29.59 -20.10
CA HIS A 370 -25.26 29.08 -21.37
C HIS A 370 -26.72 29.46 -21.62
N ILE A 371 -27.60 29.40 -20.62
CA ILE A 371 -28.99 29.85 -20.75
C ILE A 371 -29.06 31.34 -21.14
N ALA A 372 -28.26 32.20 -20.49
CA ALA A 372 -28.16 33.62 -20.85
C ALA A 372 -27.64 33.84 -22.27
N LEU A 373 -26.61 33.09 -22.69
CA LEU A 373 -26.03 33.21 -24.03
C LEU A 373 -27.01 32.76 -25.12
N TYR A 374 -27.76 31.67 -24.91
CA TYR A 374 -28.80 31.21 -25.84
C TYR A 374 -29.96 32.20 -25.94
N SER A 375 -30.36 32.87 -24.85
CA SER A 375 -31.38 33.93 -24.89
C SER A 375 -30.92 35.15 -25.70
N ILE A 376 -29.64 35.54 -25.60
CA ILE A 376 -29.07 36.63 -26.39
C ILE A 376 -28.95 36.25 -27.88
N ILE A 377 -28.52 35.02 -28.19
CA ILE A 377 -28.44 34.52 -29.56
C ILE A 377 -29.84 34.41 -30.21
N ALA A 378 -30.86 33.99 -29.46
CA ALA A 378 -32.24 33.96 -29.93
C ALA A 378 -32.80 35.37 -30.21
N ALA A 379 -32.51 36.35 -29.34
CA ALA A 379 -32.91 37.74 -29.54
C ALA A 379 -32.23 38.39 -30.76
N ILE A 380 -30.93 38.13 -30.97
CA ILE A 380 -30.19 38.58 -32.15
C ILE A 380 -30.71 37.88 -33.41
N GLY A 381 -31.01 36.59 -33.35
CA GLY A 381 -31.61 35.84 -34.46
C GLY A 381 -32.97 36.39 -34.91
N ALA A 382 -33.82 36.79 -33.97
CA ALA A 382 -35.11 37.42 -34.26
C ALA A 382 -34.95 38.81 -34.93
N LEU A 383 -33.98 39.62 -34.47
CA LEU A 383 -33.66 40.92 -35.07
C LEU A 383 -33.06 40.82 -36.47
N VAL A 384 -32.16 39.85 -36.71
CA VAL A 384 -31.55 39.60 -38.02
C VAL A 384 -32.55 39.00 -39.01
N GLY A 385 -33.45 38.12 -38.55
CA GLY A 385 -34.53 37.56 -39.37
C GLY A 385 -35.50 38.62 -39.92
N ALA A 386 -35.80 39.66 -39.14
CA ALA A 386 -36.66 40.76 -39.59
C ALA A 386 -35.99 41.67 -40.64
N ALA A 387 -34.66 41.83 -40.60
CA ALA A 387 -33.93 42.72 -41.50
C ALA A 387 -33.65 42.13 -42.89
N ILE A 388 -33.54 40.81 -43.02
CA ILE A 388 -33.13 40.14 -44.28
C ILE A 388 -34.31 39.95 -45.26
N GLY A 389 -35.55 40.17 -44.83
CA GLY A 389 -36.75 40.10 -45.68
C GLY A 389 -36.91 41.23 -46.71
N MET A 390 -36.14 42.33 -46.60
CA MET A 390 -36.28 43.51 -47.47
C MET A 390 -34.93 44.02 -48.02
N ALA A 391 -34.30 43.29 -48.96
CA ALA A 391 -33.44 43.88 -50.02
C ALA A 391 -32.90 42.82 -51.00
N ARG A 392 -33.59 42.59 -52.12
CA ARG A 392 -32.98 42.00 -53.33
C ARG A 392 -33.42 42.77 -54.58
N ALA A 393 -32.72 43.86 -54.87
CA ALA A 393 -32.77 44.50 -56.18
C ALA A 393 -31.49 45.29 -56.50
N ARG A 394 -30.85 44.92 -57.62
CA ARG A 394 -30.00 45.75 -58.50
C ARG A 394 -28.58 46.15 -58.03
N HIS A 395 -27.61 45.47 -58.66
CA HIS A 395 -26.61 46.04 -59.58
C HIS A 395 -25.62 47.15 -59.14
N VAL A 396 -24.33 46.85 -59.41
CA VAL A 396 -23.39 47.59 -60.29
C VAL A 396 -22.22 48.42 -59.69
N LEU A 397 -21.06 48.16 -60.30
CA LEU A 397 -19.78 48.90 -60.44
C LEU A 397 -18.71 48.97 -59.31
N ILE A 398 -17.50 48.73 -59.81
CA ILE A 398 -16.09 48.91 -59.35
C ILE A 398 -15.59 50.27 -59.97
N PRO A 399 -14.44 50.96 -59.66
CA PRO A 399 -13.30 50.74 -58.74
C PRO A 399 -12.79 51.97 -57.89
N ALA A 400 -11.66 51.80 -57.19
CA ALA A 400 -10.41 52.63 -57.27
C ALA A 400 -9.91 53.54 -56.10
N ARG A 401 -8.65 53.23 -55.68
CA ARG A 401 -7.48 54.12 -55.37
C ARG A 401 -7.38 54.98 -54.09
N GLY A 402 -6.11 55.11 -53.61
CA GLY A 402 -5.57 56.09 -52.65
C GLY A 402 -5.03 55.46 -51.36
N THR A 403 -3.74 55.17 -51.06
CA THR A 403 -2.39 55.82 -51.18
C THR A 403 -2.09 57.01 -50.25
N ALA A 404 -1.37 56.74 -49.14
CA ALA A 404 -0.34 57.54 -48.41
C ALA A 404 -0.13 56.89 -47.02
N GLU A 405 1.00 56.41 -46.49
CA GLU A 405 2.46 56.66 -46.57
C GLU A 405 3.04 57.62 -45.48
N LEU A 406 4.34 57.40 -45.12
CA LEU A 406 5.23 58.11 -44.17
C LEU A 406 5.19 57.67 -42.67
N THR A 407 6.12 56.84 -42.16
CA THR A 407 7.54 57.08 -41.67
C THR A 407 7.63 57.85 -40.33
N HIS A 408 8.50 57.54 -39.35
CA HIS A 408 9.95 57.24 -39.34
C HIS A 408 10.32 56.32 -38.11
N ALA A 409 11.23 55.32 -38.20
CA ALA A 409 12.70 55.35 -37.91
C ALA A 409 13.11 55.51 -36.40
N ARG A 410 14.16 54.88 -35.82
CA ARG A 410 15.26 54.01 -36.34
C ARG A 410 16.07 53.33 -35.19
N GLN A 411 16.61 52.10 -35.43
CA GLN A 411 17.91 51.54 -34.94
C GLN A 411 18.13 51.29 -33.42
N ARG A 412 18.97 50.36 -32.91
CA ARG A 412 20.04 49.42 -33.39
C ARG A 412 20.23 48.31 -32.29
N ALA A 413 20.90 47.15 -32.39
CA ALA A 413 21.65 46.43 -33.43
C ALA A 413 21.84 44.91 -33.08
N THR A 414 22.14 44.06 -34.09
CA THR A 414 23.07 42.87 -34.16
C THR A 414 23.36 41.97 -32.94
N GLY A 415 23.53 40.63 -33.07
CA GLY A 415 23.59 39.67 -34.20
C GLY A 415 23.95 38.25 -33.64
N ARG A 416 23.71 37.11 -34.30
CA ARG A 416 24.41 36.53 -35.49
C ARG A 416 23.64 35.28 -35.99
N ALA A 417 23.96 34.73 -37.17
CA ALA A 417 23.11 33.74 -37.88
C ALA A 417 23.85 32.53 -38.49
N SER A 418 23.09 31.45 -38.79
CA SER A 418 23.18 30.58 -39.99
C SER A 418 21.96 29.62 -40.02
N ILE A 419 21.09 29.59 -41.04
CA ILE A 419 21.24 28.94 -42.37
C ILE A 419 21.46 27.41 -42.18
N SER A 420 20.64 26.50 -42.71
CA SER A 420 20.16 26.44 -44.10
C SER A 420 18.80 25.78 -44.32
N SER A 421 18.18 26.05 -45.47
CA SER A 421 16.97 25.39 -46.00
C SER A 421 17.28 24.68 -47.33
N MET A 422 16.59 23.56 -47.61
CA MET A 422 16.45 23.07 -48.99
C MET A 422 15.19 22.21 -49.13
N ALA A 423 14.59 22.19 -50.33
CA ALA A 423 13.26 21.67 -50.57
C ALA A 423 13.19 20.78 -51.83
N LEU A 424 12.04 20.11 -52.00
CA LEU A 424 11.51 19.57 -53.26
C LEU A 424 12.27 18.42 -53.95
N ARG A 425 11.65 17.23 -54.01
CA ARG A 425 10.73 16.88 -55.13
C ARG A 425 9.97 15.58 -54.87
N ALA A 426 8.78 15.48 -55.46
CA ALA A 426 8.01 14.24 -55.58
C ALA A 426 8.08 13.71 -57.03
N THR A 427 7.96 12.40 -57.20
CA THR A 427 7.52 11.77 -58.46
C THR A 427 6.86 10.42 -58.17
N SER A 428 5.69 10.19 -58.76
CA SER A 428 4.94 8.93 -58.75
C SER A 428 5.34 8.01 -59.91
N THR A 429 5.29 6.69 -59.73
CA THR A 429 4.71 5.79 -60.77
C THR A 429 4.14 4.50 -60.15
N LYS A 430 3.57 3.62 -60.99
CA LYS A 430 2.45 2.71 -60.67
C LYS A 430 2.63 1.35 -61.39
N ILE A 431 1.98 0.30 -60.87
CA ILE A 431 1.50 -0.92 -61.58
C ILE A 431 2.54 -1.97 -62.04
N SER A 432 2.36 -3.23 -61.59
CA SER A 432 2.01 -4.38 -62.47
C SER A 432 1.53 -5.62 -61.69
N GLU A 433 0.45 -6.24 -62.15
CA GLU A 433 -0.10 -7.54 -61.70
C GLU A 433 0.58 -8.73 -62.44
N GLY A 434 0.34 -10.01 -62.04
CA GLY A 434 0.77 -11.13 -62.92
C GLY A 434 0.73 -12.59 -62.45
N MET A 435 -0.46 -13.14 -62.21
CA MET A 435 -0.89 -14.53 -62.56
C MET A 435 -0.16 -15.83 -62.09
N ALA A 436 -0.98 -16.68 -61.45
CA ALA A 436 -0.81 -18.10 -61.08
C ALA A 436 -0.76 -19.15 -62.23
N LYS A 437 -0.32 -20.41 -61.92
CA LYS A 437 -1.14 -21.67 -61.97
C LYS A 437 -0.38 -23.01 -61.85
N ARG A 438 -1.03 -23.99 -61.17
CA ARG A 438 -1.05 -25.48 -61.39
C ARG A 438 0.27 -26.29 -61.17
N ALA A 439 0.25 -27.62 -60.94
CA ALA A 439 -0.75 -28.59 -60.41
C ALA A 439 -0.08 -29.96 -60.09
N MET A 440 -0.81 -30.87 -59.44
CA MET A 440 -0.40 -32.22 -58.96
C MET A 440 0.14 -33.22 -60.00
N ILE A 441 0.82 -34.28 -59.51
CA ILE A 441 0.54 -35.72 -59.74
C ILE A 441 1.14 -36.53 -58.57
N GLY A 442 0.58 -37.71 -58.24
CA GLY A 442 1.12 -38.64 -57.22
C GLY A 442 0.95 -40.11 -57.61
N MET A 443 1.43 -41.05 -56.79
CA MET A 443 1.19 -42.50 -56.95
C MET A 443 1.31 -43.27 -55.62
N ALA A 444 0.73 -44.47 -55.52
CA ALA A 444 0.39 -45.14 -54.25
C ALA A 444 0.55 -46.68 -54.26
N ALA A 445 0.71 -47.29 -53.07
CA ALA A 445 0.45 -48.70 -52.68
C ALA A 445 1.00 -48.93 -51.24
N THR A 446 0.49 -49.76 -50.32
CA THR A 446 -0.75 -50.58 -50.16
C THR A 446 -0.90 -50.95 -48.68
N ALA A 447 -2.13 -51.05 -48.13
CA ALA A 447 -2.43 -51.49 -46.75
C ALA A 447 -2.70 -53.02 -46.66
N PRO A 448 -2.81 -53.66 -45.46
CA PRO A 448 -4.05 -53.66 -44.62
C PRO A 448 -3.79 -53.78 -43.08
N LEU A 449 -4.72 -53.78 -42.10
CA LEU A 449 -6.15 -53.41 -41.93
C LEU A 449 -6.46 -53.13 -40.42
N CYS A 450 -7.70 -52.70 -40.12
CA CYS A 450 -8.37 -52.55 -38.80
C CYS A 450 -8.03 -51.27 -37.97
N THR A 451 -8.78 -50.15 -38.08
CA THR A 451 -10.13 -49.81 -37.51
C THR A 451 -10.08 -49.46 -36.01
N VAL A 452 -10.69 -48.38 -35.47
CA VAL A 452 -11.83 -47.51 -35.89
C VAL A 452 -11.58 -46.05 -35.40
N GLY A 453 -12.19 -45.03 -36.05
CA GLY A 453 -12.64 -43.82 -35.33
C GLY A 453 -12.00 -42.47 -35.69
N THR A 454 -12.39 -41.87 -36.82
CA THR A 454 -12.02 -40.49 -37.19
C THR A 454 -12.82 -39.44 -36.40
N MET A 455 -12.14 -38.52 -35.71
CA MET A 455 -12.71 -37.21 -35.37
C MET A 455 -12.71 -36.32 -36.63
N GLY A 456 -13.86 -35.77 -36.97
CA GLY A 456 -14.00 -34.80 -38.07
C GLY A 456 -13.74 -33.37 -37.60
N PHE A 457 -12.92 -32.63 -38.35
CA PHE A 457 -12.89 -31.17 -38.26
C PHE A 457 -14.19 -30.59 -38.82
N CYS A 458 -14.77 -29.61 -38.12
CA CYS A 458 -15.77 -28.69 -38.67
C CYS A 458 -15.32 -27.24 -38.48
N SER A 459 -15.74 -26.40 -39.42
CA SER A 459 -15.29 -25.02 -39.62
C SER A 459 -15.77 -24.05 -38.53
N ALA A 460 -15.03 -22.94 -38.39
CA ALA A 460 -15.42 -21.81 -37.56
C ALA A 460 -16.83 -21.27 -37.91
N SER A 461 -17.71 -21.26 -36.91
CA SER A 461 -18.91 -20.43 -36.83
C SER A 461 -18.74 -19.42 -35.69
N ALA A 462 -19.47 -18.30 -35.74
CA ALA A 462 -19.44 -17.27 -34.71
C ALA A 462 -19.71 -17.85 -33.30
N PRO A 463 -19.14 -17.25 -32.22
CA PRO A 463 -19.34 -17.75 -30.86
C PRO A 463 -20.83 -17.72 -30.49
N PRO A 464 -21.37 -18.79 -29.86
CA PRO A 464 -22.75 -18.81 -29.43
C PRO A 464 -22.97 -17.76 -28.32
N THR A 465 -23.94 -16.88 -28.52
CA THR A 465 -24.36 -15.87 -27.53
C THR A 465 -25.24 -16.50 -26.45
N GLY A 466 -24.70 -17.47 -25.74
CA GLY A 466 -25.34 -18.16 -24.62
C GLY A 466 -24.29 -18.52 -23.58
N ASP A 467 -24.35 -17.87 -22.43
CA ASP A 467 -23.56 -18.28 -21.27
C ASP A 467 -24.11 -19.62 -20.75
N ASN A 468 -23.36 -20.69 -20.94
CA ASN A 468 -23.80 -22.05 -20.60
C ASN A 468 -23.78 -22.34 -19.09
N GLY A 469 -23.51 -21.35 -18.23
CA GLY A 469 -23.40 -21.50 -16.78
C GLY A 469 -22.12 -22.21 -16.31
N ILE A 470 -21.19 -22.50 -17.24
CA ILE A 470 -19.95 -23.24 -17.01
C ILE A 470 -18.85 -22.25 -16.61
N ILE A 471 -18.12 -22.57 -15.54
CA ILE A 471 -17.00 -21.79 -15.02
C ILE A 471 -15.84 -21.77 -16.02
N ALA A 472 -15.43 -20.56 -16.40
CA ALA A 472 -14.25 -20.26 -17.19
C ALA A 472 -13.23 -19.42 -16.37
N VAL A 473 -12.01 -19.32 -16.90
CA VAL A 473 -10.99 -18.40 -16.35
C VAL A 473 -11.48 -16.96 -16.50
N GLY A 474 -11.41 -16.19 -15.41
CA GLY A 474 -11.93 -14.83 -15.33
C GLY A 474 -13.32 -14.70 -14.69
N ASP A 475 -14.06 -15.79 -14.50
CA ASP A 475 -15.32 -15.78 -13.74
C ASP A 475 -15.04 -15.65 -12.24
N ARG A 476 -15.91 -14.95 -11.49
CA ARG A 476 -15.91 -15.04 -10.02
C ARG A 476 -16.80 -16.20 -9.59
N ILE A 477 -16.30 -17.02 -8.69
CA ILE A 477 -17.05 -18.16 -8.16
C ILE A 477 -17.12 -18.09 -6.63
N TYR A 478 -18.13 -18.76 -6.09
CA TYR A 478 -18.34 -18.98 -4.67
C TYR A 478 -18.31 -20.49 -4.45
N ILE A 479 -17.47 -20.98 -3.55
CA ILE A 479 -17.30 -22.41 -3.30
C ILE A 479 -17.37 -22.74 -1.81
N HIS A 480 -17.85 -23.94 -1.50
CA HIS A 480 -17.42 -24.64 -0.30
C HIS A 480 -16.25 -25.55 -0.65
N MET A 481 -15.30 -25.69 0.28
CA MET A 481 -14.22 -26.64 0.17
C MET A 481 -13.92 -27.33 1.51
N GLN A 482 -13.49 -28.58 1.44
CA GLN A 482 -12.83 -29.27 2.55
C GLN A 482 -11.64 -30.07 1.99
N GLY A 483 -10.44 -29.69 2.42
CA GLY A 483 -9.20 -30.34 2.01
C GLY A 483 -8.55 -31.23 3.07
N ARG A 484 -7.70 -32.14 2.61
CA ARG A 484 -6.84 -33.01 3.42
C ARG A 484 -5.54 -33.32 2.68
N LEU A 485 -4.42 -33.30 3.38
CA LEU A 485 -3.11 -33.64 2.83
C LEU A 485 -2.85 -35.14 2.87
N SER A 486 -1.89 -35.63 2.07
CA SER A 486 -1.41 -37.02 2.09
C SER A 486 -0.92 -37.48 3.47
N ASN A 487 -0.29 -36.61 4.26
CA ASN A 487 0.05 -36.89 5.67
C ASN A 487 -1.14 -36.94 6.65
N GLY A 488 -2.38 -36.75 6.16
CA GLY A 488 -3.61 -36.89 6.91
C GLY A 488 -4.10 -35.63 7.64
N LYS A 489 -3.35 -34.52 7.63
CA LYS A 489 -3.74 -33.22 8.19
C LYS A 489 -4.87 -32.57 7.37
N GLU A 490 -5.88 -32.00 8.03
CA GLU A 490 -6.93 -31.21 7.36
C GLU A 490 -6.38 -29.87 6.84
N PHE A 491 -6.94 -29.38 5.74
CA PHE A 491 -6.55 -28.13 5.08
C PHE A 491 -7.77 -27.42 4.49
N GLY A 492 -7.88 -26.10 4.62
CA GLY A 492 -8.88 -25.28 3.92
C GLY A 492 -10.31 -25.82 4.01
N LYS A 493 -10.97 -25.66 5.17
CA LYS A 493 -12.37 -26.04 5.37
C LYS A 493 -13.26 -24.81 5.51
N THR A 494 -14.26 -24.68 4.64
CA THR A 494 -15.29 -23.62 4.73
C THR A 494 -16.44 -24.00 5.66
N GLU A 495 -17.02 -23.03 6.36
CA GLU A 495 -18.26 -23.22 7.14
C GLU A 495 -19.48 -23.31 6.20
N GLN A 496 -20.54 -24.01 6.62
CA GLN A 496 -21.73 -24.29 5.79
C GLN A 496 -22.47 -23.03 5.29
N ASP A 497 -22.45 -21.93 6.06
CA ASP A 497 -23.10 -20.66 5.68
C ASP A 497 -22.12 -19.61 5.10
N ARG A 498 -20.86 -19.99 4.86
CA ARG A 498 -19.78 -19.07 4.43
C ARG A 498 -18.94 -19.67 3.31
N PRO A 499 -19.39 -19.57 2.04
CA PRO A 499 -18.55 -19.96 0.90
C PRO A 499 -17.36 -19.00 0.74
N MET A 500 -16.23 -19.55 0.31
CA MET A 500 -15.06 -18.80 -0.16
C MET A 500 -15.35 -18.24 -1.56
N SER A 501 -14.90 -17.03 -1.86
CA SER A 501 -15.01 -16.44 -3.21
C SER A 501 -13.68 -15.98 -3.76
N PHE A 502 -13.43 -16.25 -5.04
CA PHE A 502 -12.24 -15.80 -5.77
C PHE A 502 -12.55 -15.65 -7.27
N VAL A 503 -11.70 -14.94 -8.02
CA VAL A 503 -11.76 -14.91 -9.49
C VAL A 503 -10.90 -16.05 -10.05
N VAL A 504 -11.45 -16.90 -10.90
CA VAL A 504 -10.79 -18.13 -11.36
C VAL A 504 -9.59 -17.80 -12.25
N GLY A 505 -8.42 -18.30 -11.84
CA GLY A 505 -7.16 -18.05 -12.51
C GLY A 505 -6.52 -16.73 -12.09
N SER A 506 -6.94 -16.10 -11.00
CA SER A 506 -6.32 -14.89 -10.43
C SER A 506 -5.02 -15.19 -9.68
N GLY A 507 -4.87 -16.40 -9.14
CA GLY A 507 -3.84 -16.75 -8.18
C GLY A 507 -4.18 -16.38 -6.73
N GLU A 508 -5.44 -15.99 -6.43
CA GLU A 508 -5.94 -15.79 -5.06
C GLU A 508 -5.96 -17.10 -4.25
N VAL A 509 -6.06 -18.25 -4.93
CA VAL A 509 -6.02 -19.60 -4.32
C VAL A 509 -5.00 -20.50 -5.01
N LEU A 510 -4.75 -21.70 -4.46
CA LEU A 510 -3.82 -22.66 -5.04
C LEU A 510 -4.21 -23.00 -6.49
N ARG A 511 -3.25 -22.95 -7.41
CA ARG A 511 -3.44 -23.20 -8.85
C ARG A 511 -4.22 -24.49 -9.14
N GLY A 512 -3.97 -25.56 -8.39
CA GLY A 512 -4.71 -26.82 -8.56
C GLY A 512 -6.20 -26.73 -8.22
N ILE A 513 -6.60 -25.82 -7.31
CA ILE A 513 -8.01 -25.54 -7.01
C ILE A 513 -8.63 -24.77 -8.19
N GLU A 514 -7.94 -23.75 -8.71
CA GLU A 514 -8.40 -23.00 -9.89
C GLU A 514 -8.56 -23.91 -11.12
N GLU A 515 -7.60 -24.80 -11.39
CA GLU A 515 -7.70 -25.79 -12.46
C GLU A 515 -8.81 -26.83 -12.22
N ALA A 516 -9.12 -27.15 -10.96
CA ALA A 516 -10.15 -28.14 -10.63
C ALA A 516 -11.58 -27.62 -10.84
N VAL A 517 -11.84 -26.33 -10.66
CA VAL A 517 -13.18 -25.71 -10.78
C VAL A 517 -13.54 -25.30 -12.22
N VAL A 518 -12.56 -25.11 -13.11
CA VAL A 518 -12.83 -24.82 -14.53
C VAL A 518 -13.62 -25.97 -15.16
N GLY A 519 -14.69 -25.64 -15.88
CA GLY A 519 -15.59 -26.60 -16.50
C GLY A 519 -16.72 -27.12 -15.60
N MET A 520 -16.76 -26.77 -14.30
CA MET A 520 -17.89 -27.05 -13.42
C MET A 520 -19.01 -26.01 -13.60
N ALA A 521 -20.23 -26.33 -13.18
CA ALA A 521 -21.38 -25.44 -13.13
C ALA A 521 -21.88 -25.21 -11.69
N LYS A 522 -22.79 -24.25 -11.51
CA LYS A 522 -23.43 -23.97 -10.20
C LYS A 522 -24.16 -25.21 -9.66
N GLY A 523 -23.84 -25.60 -8.43
CA GLY A 523 -24.37 -26.80 -7.77
C GLY A 523 -23.51 -28.06 -7.94
N ASP A 524 -22.54 -28.06 -8.87
CA ASP A 524 -21.65 -29.21 -9.04
C ASP A 524 -20.75 -29.41 -7.82
N SER A 525 -20.45 -30.67 -7.51
CA SER A 525 -19.46 -31.06 -6.51
C SER A 525 -18.45 -32.04 -7.08
N LYS A 526 -17.19 -31.89 -6.70
CA LYS A 526 -16.07 -32.64 -7.26
C LYS A 526 -14.99 -32.87 -6.22
N SER A 527 -14.60 -34.14 -6.06
CA SER A 527 -13.33 -34.51 -5.42
C SER A 527 -12.19 -34.28 -6.42
N ALA A 528 -11.14 -33.59 -6.01
CA ALA A 528 -9.95 -33.37 -6.82
C ALA A 528 -8.67 -33.71 -6.03
N GLU A 529 -7.81 -34.50 -6.66
CA GLU A 529 -6.44 -34.73 -6.21
C GLU A 529 -5.53 -33.68 -6.86
N ILE A 530 -4.92 -32.84 -6.03
CA ILE A 530 -4.01 -31.78 -6.43
C ILE A 530 -2.59 -32.24 -6.12
N GLU A 531 -1.84 -32.53 -7.18
CA GLU A 531 -0.41 -32.84 -7.12
C GLU A 531 0.38 -31.75 -6.39
N PRO A 532 1.46 -32.09 -5.66
CA PRO A 532 2.22 -31.12 -4.87
C PRO A 532 2.69 -29.91 -5.69
N ALA A 533 3.08 -30.12 -6.96
CA ALA A 533 3.50 -29.07 -7.88
C ALA A 533 2.43 -27.99 -8.16
N LYS A 534 1.14 -28.30 -7.97
CA LYS A 534 -0.01 -27.41 -8.15
C LYS A 534 -0.61 -26.94 -6.82
N ALA A 535 -0.09 -27.43 -5.69
CA ALA A 535 -0.38 -27.00 -4.33
C ALA A 535 0.81 -26.25 -3.73
N PHE A 536 1.68 -26.92 -2.98
CA PHE A 536 2.73 -26.29 -2.16
C PHE A 536 4.17 -26.42 -2.70
N GLY A 537 4.35 -27.06 -3.85
CA GLY A 537 5.65 -27.31 -4.49
C GLY A 537 5.95 -28.80 -4.68
N ALA A 538 6.63 -29.13 -5.78
CA ALA A 538 6.82 -30.51 -6.24
C ALA A 538 7.78 -31.35 -5.37
N SER A 539 8.75 -30.70 -4.71
CA SER A 539 9.74 -31.36 -3.84
C SER A 539 10.36 -30.37 -2.87
N LYS A 540 10.97 -30.91 -1.81
CA LYS A 540 11.87 -30.17 -0.92
C LYS A 540 13.08 -29.69 -1.72
N GLN A 541 13.29 -28.38 -1.76
CA GLN A 541 14.35 -27.78 -2.55
C GLN A 541 15.62 -27.70 -1.69
N VAL A 542 16.31 -28.83 -1.61
CA VAL A 542 17.52 -28.98 -0.79
C VAL A 542 18.73 -28.43 -1.52
N TYR A 543 19.36 -27.40 -0.94
CA TYR A 543 20.62 -26.84 -1.40
C TYR A 543 21.72 -27.10 -0.37
N PRO A 544 22.79 -27.84 -0.72
CA PRO A 544 23.97 -27.97 0.11
C PRO A 544 24.85 -26.73 -0.04
N ILE A 545 25.13 -26.05 1.07
CA ILE A 545 26.04 -24.91 1.13
C ILE A 545 27.35 -25.34 1.82
N PRO A 546 28.52 -25.23 1.16
CA PRO A 546 29.80 -25.52 1.79
C PRO A 546 30.08 -24.53 2.93
N ARG A 547 30.41 -25.01 4.14
CA ARG A 547 30.63 -24.13 5.32
C ARG A 547 31.76 -23.11 5.11
N LYS A 548 32.72 -23.42 4.23
CA LYS A 548 33.83 -22.51 3.83
C LYS A 548 33.37 -21.26 3.08
N GLU A 549 32.17 -21.29 2.49
CA GLU A 549 31.57 -20.15 1.78
C GLU A 549 30.69 -19.30 2.71
N ILE A 550 30.23 -19.88 3.83
CA ILE A 550 29.37 -19.20 4.80
C ILE A 550 30.24 -18.41 5.80
N LYS A 551 30.34 -17.09 5.61
CA LYS A 551 31.05 -16.20 6.52
C LYS A 551 30.18 -15.82 7.71
N LEU A 552 30.09 -16.71 8.70
CA LEU A 552 29.32 -16.51 9.92
C LEU A 552 30.14 -15.89 11.04
N SER A 553 29.49 -15.09 11.87
CA SER A 553 29.94 -14.76 13.22
C SER A 553 29.67 -15.90 14.20
N PRO A 554 30.31 -15.93 15.38
CA PRO A 554 30.11 -17.00 16.38
C PRO A 554 28.64 -17.19 16.82
N ASP A 555 27.83 -16.13 16.77
CA ASP A 555 26.42 -16.19 17.14
C ASP A 555 25.56 -16.78 16.01
N GLU A 556 25.89 -16.50 14.75
CA GLU A 556 25.24 -17.11 13.57
C GLU A 556 25.65 -18.58 13.40
N GLU A 557 26.88 -18.95 13.75
CA GLU A 557 27.34 -20.34 13.86
C GLU A 557 26.45 -21.15 14.83
N ALA A 558 26.01 -20.54 15.93
CA ALA A 558 25.09 -21.14 16.89
C ALA A 558 23.64 -21.25 16.39
N MET A 559 23.28 -20.54 15.31
CA MET A 559 22.01 -20.67 14.60
C MET A 559 22.00 -21.79 13.54
N LEU A 560 23.15 -22.34 13.17
CA LEU A 560 23.26 -23.53 12.31
C LEU A 560 22.82 -24.81 13.05
N LYS A 561 21.51 -24.96 13.28
CA LYS A 561 20.90 -26.15 13.88
C LYS A 561 19.78 -26.68 13.00
N VAL A 562 19.70 -27.99 12.86
CA VAL A 562 18.63 -28.67 12.13
C VAL A 562 17.26 -28.29 12.71
N GLY A 563 16.35 -27.85 11.84
CA GLY A 563 15.02 -27.34 12.19
C GLY A 563 14.93 -25.81 12.31
N ASN A 564 16.05 -25.09 12.42
CA ASN A 564 16.03 -23.62 12.41
C ASN A 564 15.68 -23.08 11.02
N HIS A 565 15.12 -21.88 10.99
CA HIS A 565 14.88 -21.13 9.76
C HIS A 565 15.91 -20.00 9.64
N LEU A 566 16.54 -19.92 8.47
CA LEU A 566 17.40 -18.83 8.02
C LEU A 566 16.58 -17.93 7.09
N GLN A 567 16.94 -16.66 7.01
CA GLN A 567 16.43 -15.77 5.98
C GLN A 567 17.55 -15.46 4.99
N LEU A 568 17.35 -15.81 3.72
CA LEU A 568 18.30 -15.54 2.65
C LEU A 568 18.34 -14.04 2.33
N ALA A 569 19.40 -13.59 1.66
CA ALA A 569 19.60 -12.18 1.29
C ALA A 569 18.52 -11.64 0.33
N ASN A 570 17.76 -12.51 -0.35
CA ASN A 570 16.59 -12.16 -1.16
C ASN A 570 15.27 -12.10 -0.34
N GLY A 571 15.33 -12.26 0.99
CA GLY A 571 14.19 -12.30 1.90
C GLY A 571 13.50 -13.65 2.02
N GLN A 572 13.85 -14.65 1.21
CA GLN A 572 13.22 -15.97 1.22
C GLN A 572 13.58 -16.76 2.50
N PRO A 573 12.59 -17.34 3.20
CA PRO A 573 12.84 -18.24 4.33
C PRO A 573 13.39 -19.58 3.83
N ALA A 574 14.36 -20.12 4.56
CA ALA A 574 15.05 -21.36 4.28
C ALA A 574 15.14 -22.20 5.56
N ARG A 575 14.79 -23.48 5.53
CA ARG A 575 14.86 -24.34 6.71
C ARG A 575 16.12 -25.20 6.69
N ILE A 576 16.92 -25.17 7.75
CA ILE A 576 18.08 -26.06 7.89
C ILE A 576 17.58 -27.50 8.11
N ILE A 577 18.02 -28.44 7.26
CA ILE A 577 17.63 -29.85 7.37
C ILE A 577 18.80 -30.77 7.77
N SER A 578 20.05 -30.40 7.45
CA SER A 578 21.23 -31.08 7.97
C SER A 578 22.40 -30.10 8.16
N VAL A 579 23.28 -30.43 9.10
CA VAL A 579 24.50 -29.66 9.39
C VAL A 579 25.61 -30.69 9.65
N THR A 580 26.66 -30.65 8.84
CA THR A 580 27.86 -31.50 8.97
C THR A 580 29.08 -30.62 9.24
N GLU A 581 30.28 -31.22 9.33
CA GLU A 581 31.53 -30.46 9.48
C GLU A 581 31.89 -29.64 8.22
N ASP A 582 31.47 -30.09 7.03
CA ASP A 582 31.81 -29.46 5.74
C ASP A 582 30.63 -28.74 5.06
N THR A 583 29.38 -29.14 5.33
CA THR A 583 28.17 -28.65 4.63
C THR A 583 27.00 -28.32 5.56
N VAL A 584 26.16 -27.37 5.11
CA VAL A 584 24.83 -27.10 5.68
C VAL A 584 23.82 -27.31 4.57
N GLU A 585 22.83 -28.16 4.77
CA GLU A 585 21.73 -28.34 3.81
C GLU A 585 20.52 -27.52 4.24
N ILE A 586 20.02 -26.67 3.33
CA ILE A 586 18.83 -25.86 3.53
C ILE A 586 17.73 -26.26 2.54
N ASP A 587 16.49 -26.33 3.01
CA ASP A 587 15.28 -26.55 2.21
C ASP A 587 14.60 -25.19 1.97
N LEU A 588 14.45 -24.81 0.69
CA LEU A 588 13.80 -23.57 0.27
C LEU A 588 12.31 -23.73 -0.06
N ALA A 589 11.77 -24.94 0.07
CA ALA A 589 10.38 -25.22 -0.23
C ALA A 589 9.44 -24.87 0.94
N HIS A 590 8.15 -24.74 0.63
CA HIS A 590 7.09 -24.60 1.62
C HIS A 590 7.06 -25.81 2.56
N GLU A 591 6.64 -25.65 3.83
CA GLU A 591 6.62 -26.76 4.81
C GLU A 591 5.80 -27.98 4.34
N LEU A 592 4.76 -27.72 3.53
CA LEU A 592 3.86 -28.71 2.96
C LEU A 592 4.26 -29.15 1.53
N ALA A 593 5.44 -28.77 1.03
CA ALA A 593 5.91 -29.18 -0.29
C ALA A 593 6.15 -30.70 -0.36
N GLY A 594 5.77 -31.29 -1.49
CA GLY A 594 5.73 -32.75 -1.66
C GLY A 594 4.45 -33.43 -1.11
N GLU A 595 3.57 -32.72 -0.40
CA GLU A 595 2.26 -33.26 0.01
C GLU A 595 1.23 -33.10 -1.11
N THR A 596 0.53 -34.18 -1.43
CA THR A 596 -0.67 -34.16 -2.29
C THR A 596 -1.84 -33.62 -1.49
N LEU A 597 -2.62 -32.72 -2.09
CA LEU A 597 -3.82 -32.13 -1.48
C LEU A 597 -5.07 -32.74 -2.12
N PHE A 598 -5.84 -33.49 -1.34
CA PHE A 598 -7.17 -33.97 -1.72
C PHE A 598 -8.20 -32.93 -1.27
N VAL A 599 -9.05 -32.45 -2.17
CA VAL A 599 -10.12 -31.47 -1.86
C VAL A 599 -11.48 -31.95 -2.38
N GLU A 600 -12.49 -31.86 -1.52
CA GLU A 600 -13.88 -31.80 -1.97
C GLU A 600 -14.24 -30.34 -2.23
N LEU A 601 -14.74 -30.05 -3.43
CA LEU A 601 -15.13 -28.72 -3.90
C LEU A 601 -16.61 -28.72 -4.30
N THR A 602 -17.39 -27.74 -3.85
CA THR A 602 -18.79 -27.55 -4.25
C THR A 602 -19.01 -26.12 -4.73
N ILE A 603 -19.53 -25.95 -5.94
CA ILE A 603 -19.84 -24.62 -6.51
C ILE A 603 -21.19 -24.13 -5.96
N VAL A 604 -21.15 -23.03 -5.21
CA VAL A 604 -22.33 -22.37 -4.64
C VAL A 604 -22.91 -21.34 -5.61
N ASP A 605 -22.08 -20.52 -6.23
CA ASP A 605 -22.51 -19.53 -7.22
C ASP A 605 -21.40 -19.11 -8.19
N ARG A 606 -21.79 -18.43 -9.28
CA ARG A 606 -20.91 -17.91 -10.33
C ARG A 606 -21.41 -16.55 -10.82
N ILE A 607 -20.49 -15.63 -11.03
CA ILE A 607 -20.68 -14.37 -11.76
C ILE A 607 -19.74 -14.40 -12.96
N ALA A 608 -20.28 -14.21 -14.17
CA ALA A 608 -19.48 -14.29 -15.38
C ALA A 608 -18.44 -13.16 -15.43
N GLY A 609 -17.24 -13.43 -15.94
CA GLY A 609 -16.14 -12.45 -15.97
C GLY A 609 -16.52 -11.12 -16.64
N SER A 610 -17.34 -11.18 -17.70
CA SER A 610 -17.88 -9.99 -18.39
C SER A 610 -18.81 -9.11 -17.55
N GLU A 611 -19.37 -9.64 -16.45
CA GLU A 611 -20.26 -8.92 -15.52
C GLU A 611 -19.50 -8.30 -14.34
N LEU A 612 -18.24 -8.69 -14.13
CA LEU A 612 -17.38 -8.13 -13.09
C LEU A 612 -16.98 -6.68 -13.42
N SER A 613 -16.62 -5.91 -12.40
CA SER A 613 -16.09 -4.55 -12.62
C SER A 613 -14.73 -4.60 -13.33
N PRO A 614 -14.32 -3.55 -14.08
CA PRO A 614 -13.00 -3.52 -14.73
C PRO A 614 -11.79 -3.63 -13.77
N ALA A 615 -12.00 -3.44 -12.46
CA ALA A 615 -10.98 -3.69 -11.44
C ALA A 615 -10.79 -5.18 -11.12
N GLU A 616 -11.84 -5.98 -11.28
CA GLU A 616 -11.89 -7.41 -10.94
C GLU A 616 -11.67 -8.29 -12.18
N GLN A 617 -12.10 -7.83 -13.36
CA GLN A 617 -11.87 -8.50 -14.65
C GLN A 617 -10.37 -8.79 -14.86
N LEU A 618 -9.98 -10.06 -14.96
CA LEU A 618 -8.61 -10.44 -15.29
C LEU A 618 -8.23 -9.98 -16.69
N VAL A 619 -7.02 -9.43 -16.83
CA VAL A 619 -6.44 -9.20 -18.17
C VAL A 619 -6.05 -10.54 -18.78
N LEU A 620 -6.76 -10.97 -19.82
CA LEU A 620 -6.51 -12.22 -20.54
C LEU A 620 -5.84 -11.94 -21.90
N PRO A 621 -4.84 -12.74 -22.33
CA PRO A 621 -4.16 -12.55 -23.60
C PRO A 621 -4.97 -13.06 -24.80
N GLU A 622 -5.44 -12.14 -25.63
CA GLU A 622 -6.05 -12.46 -26.93
C GLU A 622 -4.96 -12.85 -27.92
N THR A 623 -4.86 -14.14 -28.25
CA THR A 623 -3.72 -14.67 -29.01
C THR A 623 -3.77 -14.30 -30.49
N ILE A 624 -2.73 -13.61 -30.97
CA ILE A 624 -2.46 -13.35 -32.39
C ILE A 624 -1.66 -14.51 -33.01
N THR A 625 -0.66 -15.01 -32.28
CA THR A 625 0.18 -16.13 -32.72
C THR A 625 0.51 -16.99 -31.50
N PRO A 626 0.23 -18.31 -31.53
CA PRO A 626 0.47 -19.17 -30.38
C PRO A 626 1.97 -19.30 -30.10
N GLY A 627 2.32 -19.36 -28.81
CA GLY A 627 3.66 -19.74 -28.36
C GLY A 627 3.82 -21.26 -28.29
N ASP A 628 4.81 -21.71 -27.53
CA ASP A 628 5.12 -23.14 -27.36
C ASP A 628 4.09 -23.91 -26.51
N ASN A 629 3.20 -23.20 -25.81
CA ASN A 629 2.23 -23.72 -24.84
C ASN A 629 2.83 -24.68 -23.79
N LYS A 630 4.10 -24.48 -23.44
CA LYS A 630 4.89 -25.31 -22.51
C LYS A 630 5.69 -24.48 -21.52
N THR A 631 6.29 -23.38 -21.97
CA THR A 631 7.18 -22.55 -21.18
C THR A 631 6.44 -21.26 -20.80
N PHE A 632 5.91 -21.24 -19.58
CA PHE A 632 5.22 -20.10 -18.99
C PHE A 632 6.11 -19.38 -17.96
N PRO A 633 5.94 -18.06 -17.76
CA PRO A 633 6.60 -17.32 -16.70
C PRO A 633 6.25 -17.83 -15.30
N ALA A 634 7.23 -17.84 -14.41
CA ALA A 634 7.04 -17.85 -12.97
C ALA A 634 7.19 -16.44 -12.38
N ARG A 635 6.60 -16.21 -11.20
CA ARG A 635 6.76 -14.96 -10.46
C ARG A 635 8.25 -14.76 -10.11
N GLY A 636 8.82 -13.63 -10.51
CA GLY A 636 10.24 -13.33 -10.34
C GLY A 636 11.13 -13.69 -11.55
N ASP A 637 10.60 -14.34 -12.59
CA ASP A 637 11.35 -14.53 -13.84
C ASP A 637 11.63 -13.18 -14.51
N THR A 638 12.78 -13.06 -15.18
CA THR A 638 13.09 -11.90 -16.02
C THR A 638 12.64 -12.19 -17.45
N LEU A 639 11.69 -11.42 -17.96
CA LEU A 639 11.11 -11.61 -19.29
C LEU A 639 11.78 -10.70 -20.33
N VAL A 640 11.93 -11.20 -21.55
CA VAL A 640 12.39 -10.43 -22.71
C VAL A 640 11.22 -10.33 -23.69
N MET A 641 10.72 -9.11 -23.95
CA MET A 641 9.45 -8.92 -24.65
C MET A 641 9.49 -7.76 -25.66
N HIS A 642 8.86 -7.96 -26.82
CA HIS A 642 8.48 -6.86 -27.71
C HIS A 642 7.06 -6.38 -27.40
N TYR A 643 6.82 -5.08 -27.52
CA TYR A 643 5.48 -4.52 -27.34
C TYR A 643 5.24 -3.26 -28.18
N THR A 644 3.96 -2.96 -28.41
CA THR A 644 3.44 -1.66 -28.87
C THR A 644 2.20 -1.31 -28.07
N GLY A 645 2.27 -0.23 -27.29
CA GLY A 645 1.17 0.29 -26.48
C GLY A 645 0.39 1.36 -27.22
N LYS A 646 -0.94 1.22 -27.27
CA LYS A 646 -1.89 2.10 -27.94
C LYS A 646 -2.96 2.56 -26.95
N LEU A 647 -3.45 3.79 -27.09
CA LEU A 647 -4.65 4.24 -26.37
C LEU A 647 -5.88 3.55 -26.97
N ALA A 648 -6.75 2.96 -26.15
CA ALA A 648 -7.94 2.25 -26.64
C ALA A 648 -8.96 3.18 -27.32
N SER A 649 -8.98 4.46 -26.93
CA SER A 649 -9.95 5.46 -27.39
C SER A 649 -9.75 5.94 -28.83
N ASN A 650 -8.52 5.97 -29.33
CA ASN A 650 -8.17 6.50 -30.66
C ASN A 650 -7.14 5.64 -31.43
N GLY A 651 -6.59 4.59 -30.83
CA GLY A 651 -5.55 3.73 -31.44
C GLY A 651 -4.15 4.34 -31.50
N GLU A 652 -3.94 5.53 -30.92
CA GLU A 652 -2.68 6.26 -30.95
C GLU A 652 -1.59 5.50 -30.19
N VAL A 653 -0.46 5.24 -30.87
CA VAL A 653 0.71 4.59 -30.28
C VAL A 653 1.43 5.60 -29.39
N PHE A 654 1.36 5.40 -28.08
CA PHE A 654 2.13 6.21 -27.12
C PHE A 654 3.55 5.67 -26.92
N ASP A 655 3.77 4.35 -27.12
CA ASP A 655 5.11 3.75 -27.02
C ASP A 655 5.26 2.40 -27.75
N SER A 656 6.47 2.08 -28.22
CA SER A 656 6.77 0.79 -28.89
C SER A 656 8.25 0.39 -28.77
N SER A 657 8.51 -0.81 -28.26
CA SER A 657 9.88 -1.36 -28.22
C SER A 657 10.33 -1.88 -29.59
N VAL A 658 9.39 -2.24 -30.46
CA VAL A 658 9.67 -2.63 -31.86
C VAL A 658 10.21 -1.43 -32.64
N THR A 659 9.58 -0.25 -32.51
CA THR A 659 10.05 0.99 -33.16
C THR A 659 11.41 1.45 -32.64
N ARG A 660 11.75 1.15 -31.38
CA ARG A 660 13.09 1.39 -30.81
C ARG A 660 14.16 0.38 -31.26
N GLY A 661 13.77 -0.75 -31.85
CA GLY A 661 14.69 -1.82 -32.25
C GLY A 661 15.33 -2.59 -31.10
N GLN A 662 14.83 -2.45 -29.86
CA GLN A 662 15.39 -3.10 -28.67
C GLN A 662 14.26 -3.72 -27.83
N PRO A 663 14.29 -5.04 -27.57
CA PRO A 663 13.35 -5.68 -26.64
C PRO A 663 13.42 -5.07 -25.24
N PHE A 664 12.30 -5.09 -24.54
CA PHE A 664 12.22 -4.64 -23.15
C PHE A 664 12.45 -5.82 -22.20
N GLN A 665 13.21 -5.58 -21.13
CA GLN A 665 13.52 -6.57 -20.09
C GLN A 665 13.01 -6.09 -18.74
N PHE A 666 12.32 -6.96 -18.02
CA PHE A 666 11.70 -6.66 -16.72
C PHE A 666 11.40 -7.95 -15.94
N THR A 667 11.28 -7.83 -14.62
CA THR A 667 10.87 -8.93 -13.74
C THR A 667 9.34 -8.96 -13.60
N ILE A 668 8.74 -10.12 -13.82
CA ILE A 668 7.27 -10.30 -13.83
C ILE A 668 6.71 -10.69 -12.45
N GLY A 669 5.50 -10.23 -12.12
CA GLY A 669 4.77 -10.62 -10.91
C GLY A 669 5.31 -9.99 -9.62
N VAL A 670 6.13 -8.94 -9.74
CA VAL A 670 6.73 -8.21 -8.62
C VAL A 670 6.34 -6.73 -8.60
N GLY A 671 5.40 -6.30 -9.45
CA GLY A 671 4.96 -4.90 -9.52
C GLY A 671 5.97 -3.94 -10.17
N GLN A 672 6.95 -4.45 -10.93
CA GLN A 672 7.86 -3.60 -11.72
C GLN A 672 7.17 -2.98 -12.95
N VAL A 673 6.08 -3.60 -13.42
CA VAL A 673 5.24 -3.14 -14.54
C VAL A 673 3.80 -2.93 -14.08
N ILE A 674 2.97 -2.34 -14.94
CA ILE A 674 1.53 -2.12 -14.65
C ILE A 674 0.81 -3.45 -14.36
N GLN A 675 -0.20 -3.42 -13.48
CA GLN A 675 -0.92 -4.62 -13.02
C GLN A 675 -1.44 -5.48 -14.19
N GLY A 676 -1.96 -4.86 -15.25
CA GLY A 676 -2.47 -5.59 -16.41
C GLY A 676 -1.40 -6.35 -17.20
N TRP A 677 -0.12 -6.00 -17.07
CA TRP A 677 1.00 -6.80 -17.61
C TRP A 677 1.34 -7.96 -16.69
N ASP A 678 1.44 -7.73 -15.38
CA ASP A 678 1.66 -8.81 -14.40
C ASP A 678 0.54 -9.87 -14.52
N GLU A 679 -0.72 -9.46 -14.74
CA GLU A 679 -1.80 -10.38 -15.07
C GLU A 679 -1.66 -11.00 -16.49
N GLY A 680 -1.70 -10.19 -17.55
CA GLY A 680 -1.80 -10.71 -18.91
C GLY A 680 -0.60 -11.55 -19.36
N VAL A 681 0.62 -11.11 -19.04
CA VAL A 681 1.87 -11.73 -19.54
C VAL A 681 2.19 -13.04 -18.80
N MET A 682 1.84 -13.18 -17.51
CA MET A 682 2.01 -14.45 -16.79
C MET A 682 1.19 -15.61 -17.41
N ARG A 683 0.17 -15.31 -18.22
CA ARG A 683 -0.67 -16.30 -18.93
C ARG A 683 -0.16 -16.59 -20.34
N MET A 684 0.91 -15.93 -20.79
CA MET A 684 1.52 -16.16 -22.10
C MET A 684 2.60 -17.25 -22.03
N SER A 685 2.75 -18.00 -23.13
CA SER A 685 3.83 -18.96 -23.33
C SER A 685 4.96 -18.37 -24.19
N LYS A 686 6.18 -18.91 -24.08
CA LYS A 686 7.33 -18.42 -24.87
C LYS A 686 7.05 -18.50 -26.37
N GLY A 687 7.34 -17.42 -27.09
CA GLY A 687 7.04 -17.22 -28.51
C GLY A 687 5.61 -16.74 -28.79
N GLN A 688 4.74 -16.60 -27.80
CA GLN A 688 3.37 -16.14 -28.01
C GLN A 688 3.32 -14.64 -28.31
N LYS A 689 2.51 -14.29 -29.31
CA LYS A 689 2.12 -12.92 -29.61
C LYS A 689 0.63 -12.73 -29.29
N ALA A 690 0.29 -11.70 -28.53
CA ALA A 690 -1.06 -11.46 -28.03
C ALA A 690 -1.42 -9.97 -27.97
N ILE A 691 -2.72 -9.70 -27.81
CA ILE A 691 -3.26 -8.40 -27.41
C ILE A 691 -3.67 -8.49 -25.93
N LEU A 692 -3.25 -7.50 -25.13
CA LEU A 692 -3.75 -7.27 -23.78
C LEU A 692 -4.63 -6.02 -23.80
N ASN A 693 -5.92 -6.20 -23.52
CA ASN A 693 -6.86 -5.11 -23.29
C ASN A 693 -6.82 -4.77 -21.79
N ILE A 694 -6.24 -3.62 -21.44
CA ILE A 694 -5.94 -3.23 -20.07
C ILE A 694 -6.82 -2.04 -19.69
N PRO A 695 -7.81 -2.22 -18.79
CA PRO A 695 -8.62 -1.10 -18.32
C PRO A 695 -7.75 -0.16 -17.49
N ALA A 696 -8.08 1.13 -17.49
CA ALA A 696 -7.25 2.19 -16.91
C ALA A 696 -6.84 1.91 -15.45
N VAL A 697 -7.74 1.30 -14.67
CA VAL A 697 -7.52 0.89 -13.27
C VAL A 697 -6.40 -0.16 -13.08
N LYS A 698 -6.06 -0.94 -14.12
CA LYS A 698 -4.93 -1.88 -14.16
C LYS A 698 -3.75 -1.35 -15.00
N GLY A 699 -3.88 -0.15 -15.55
CA GLY A 699 -2.85 0.62 -16.25
C GLY A 699 -2.31 1.76 -15.39
N TYR A 700 -2.50 3.01 -15.83
CA TYR A 700 -2.00 4.22 -15.16
C TYR A 700 -3.08 5.02 -14.40
N GLY A 701 -4.31 4.51 -14.36
CA GLY A 701 -5.43 5.03 -13.58
C GLY A 701 -5.73 6.50 -13.79
N ARG A 702 -6.24 7.16 -12.73
CA ARG A 702 -6.59 8.60 -12.73
C ARG A 702 -5.41 9.55 -12.93
N SER A 703 -4.17 9.06 -12.87
CA SER A 703 -2.97 9.88 -13.01
C SER A 703 -2.53 10.04 -14.47
N GLY A 704 -2.78 9.03 -15.31
CA GLY A 704 -2.11 8.92 -16.61
C GLY A 704 -0.59 8.76 -16.45
N ALA A 705 0.17 8.92 -17.53
CA ALA A 705 1.63 8.85 -17.50
C ALA A 705 2.30 9.64 -18.63
N GLY A 706 3.48 10.21 -18.32
CA GLY A 706 4.41 10.78 -19.31
C GLY A 706 3.90 11.96 -20.15
N GLY A 707 2.70 12.49 -19.87
CA GLY A 707 2.02 13.47 -20.73
C GLY A 707 1.46 12.90 -22.04
N VAL A 708 1.67 11.61 -22.32
CA VAL A 708 1.23 10.90 -23.53
C VAL A 708 0.11 9.89 -23.26
N ILE A 709 -0.07 9.47 -22.01
CA ILE A 709 -1.20 8.64 -21.57
C ILE A 709 -2.12 9.51 -20.70
N PRO A 710 -3.35 9.84 -21.15
CA PRO A 710 -4.29 10.62 -20.36
C PRO A 710 -4.77 9.93 -19.07
N PRO A 711 -5.23 10.70 -18.07
CA PRO A 711 -6.02 10.19 -16.95
C PRO A 711 -7.18 9.29 -17.40
N ASN A 712 -7.33 8.16 -16.71
CA ASN A 712 -8.38 7.15 -16.95
C ASN A 712 -8.41 6.57 -18.38
N ALA A 713 -7.27 6.57 -19.09
CA ALA A 713 -7.18 5.94 -20.40
C ALA A 713 -7.04 4.40 -20.31
N ASP A 714 -7.96 3.69 -20.95
CA ASP A 714 -7.81 2.26 -21.26
C ASP A 714 -6.74 2.07 -22.35
N LEU A 715 -6.00 0.96 -22.28
CA LEU A 715 -4.80 0.71 -23.07
C LEU A 715 -4.91 -0.62 -23.81
N ILE A 716 -4.44 -0.65 -25.05
CA ILE A 716 -4.30 -1.86 -25.85
C ILE A 716 -2.81 -2.09 -26.07
N PHE A 717 -2.29 -3.20 -25.55
CA PHE A 717 -0.90 -3.61 -25.78
C PHE A 717 -0.84 -4.81 -26.71
N GLU A 718 -0.21 -4.63 -27.86
CA GLU A 718 0.25 -5.74 -28.69
C GLU A 718 1.61 -6.20 -28.15
N VAL A 719 1.71 -7.43 -27.65
CA VAL A 719 2.88 -7.97 -26.93
C VAL A 719 3.38 -9.28 -27.55
N GLU A 720 4.68 -9.53 -27.50
CA GLU A 720 5.35 -10.71 -28.03
C GLU A 720 6.44 -11.19 -27.06
N LEU A 721 6.19 -12.32 -26.38
CA LEU A 721 7.08 -12.88 -25.36
C LEU A 721 8.22 -13.66 -26.03
N LEU A 722 9.41 -13.07 -26.10
CA LEU A 722 10.55 -13.63 -26.82
C LEU A 722 11.30 -14.67 -25.99
N ASP A 723 11.58 -14.36 -24.72
CA ASP A 723 12.33 -15.23 -23.82
C ASP A 723 11.95 -15.07 -22.34
N ILE A 724 12.28 -16.10 -21.55
CA ILE A 724 12.08 -16.22 -20.11
C ILE A 724 13.43 -16.60 -19.49
N LEU A 725 14.07 -15.64 -18.85
CA LEU A 725 15.35 -15.80 -18.16
C LEU A 725 15.06 -16.15 -16.69
N ARG A 726 15.20 -17.43 -16.36
CA ARG A 726 15.13 -17.95 -14.99
C ARG A 726 16.47 -17.68 -14.29
N GLN A 727 16.42 -17.25 -13.04
CA GLN A 727 17.60 -17.11 -12.17
C GLN A 727 17.98 -18.45 -11.53
#